data_AF-A0A432W822-F1
#
_entry.id   AF-A0A432W822-F1
#
_cell.length_a   1.000
_cell.length_b   1.000
_cell.length_c   1.000
_cell.angle_alpha   90.00
_cell.angle_beta   90.00
_cell.angle_gamma   90.00
#
_symmetry.space_group_name_H-M   'P 1'
#
loop_
_entity.id
_entity.type
_entity.pdbx_description
1 polymer ?
#
loop_
_entity_poly.entity_id
_entity_poly.type
_entity_poly.pdbx_seq_one_letter_code
_entity_poly.pdbx_strand_id
1 'polypeptide(L)'
;MINRFLLILLAVSLMLSTSLSYAVQPEPPQLEPGQVTVADIRAAYLVSVMRYVNWPQEAEKETLTIGILGESPVYDILSRLPLTPVRGKPINVISLSRSSQIPQVDLLYVSPRASASLDQILSQAHRNAVLAVTEDKSIRDDMMINLVSDRDNRLAFQVNDSRIQSTGINTSRDLLLLRGSELDLVVNHHQLLREMQSLRQEKQLLLNQSNEQQRQIFQLQERIDSLEQTISERDNVLRAQQGTLEDKQQVMESQQNALNELLRELEEQRDLLFAREEQLHVIQDALTESEQALAQKEQELSVKETQLANKEREGDALAQRITANRDILAAQQQQLRDQRAALSEQASLIESRERTIDRQREYLIYILIALLIASILGVLSLTLYVNKRRTASQLMDTLNELHQAQDKLVESEKMAALGNLVAGVAHEVNTPLGVALTATSMLNDRREILVHHVQEGSLTREQLLRFLNQSEESLTLTEKNLSRVARLISNFKQVAVDQMVTERRTIDLGTYIEEIMSALSIELKRAHIEYRIDIQEEIEMDTIPGAMAQIMTNLVTNSIRHGYSTDEHAEHKGTISISARRADGNNVQLSFCDDGAGMNEATLQKIFEPFFTTKRNQGGTGLGMPIVYNLVRQQLKGDITVTSTPGAGTCFELILPRHLRLQD
;
A
#
# COMPACT_ATOMS: atom_id res chain seq x y z
N MET A 1 8.29 50.17 -39.31
CA MET A 1 9.71 50.21 -38.91
C MET A 1 10.29 48.81 -38.60
N ILE A 2 9.69 47.73 -39.15
CA ILE A 2 10.10 46.33 -38.87
C ILE A 2 10.86 45.70 -40.07
N ASN A 3 10.74 46.27 -41.27
CA ASN A 3 11.36 45.73 -42.49
C ASN A 3 12.83 46.15 -42.76
N ARG A 4 13.44 46.98 -41.89
CA ARG A 4 14.87 47.33 -41.99
C ARG A 4 15.78 46.53 -41.06
N PHE A 5 15.24 45.88 -40.03
CA PHE A 5 16.01 45.05 -39.10
C PHE A 5 16.29 43.64 -39.63
N LEU A 6 15.35 43.08 -40.42
CA LEU A 6 15.49 41.73 -40.99
C LEU A 6 16.57 41.66 -42.10
N LEU A 7 16.77 42.75 -42.85
CA LEU A 7 17.78 42.82 -43.93
C LEU A 7 19.21 42.99 -43.41
N ILE A 8 19.39 43.52 -42.20
CA ILE A 8 20.72 43.71 -41.59
C ILE A 8 21.19 42.40 -40.92
N LEU A 9 20.27 41.62 -40.33
CA LEU A 9 20.59 40.33 -39.72
C LEU A 9 20.93 39.24 -40.76
N LEU A 10 20.29 39.24 -41.94
CA LEU A 10 20.65 38.30 -43.02
C LEU A 10 22.02 38.61 -43.66
N ALA A 11 22.46 39.87 -43.66
CA ALA A 11 23.75 40.28 -44.20
C ALA A 11 24.94 39.95 -43.27
N VAL A 12 24.71 39.89 -41.95
CA VAL A 12 25.75 39.53 -40.96
C VAL A 12 25.90 38.01 -40.84
N SER A 13 24.84 37.23 -41.07
CA SER A 13 24.87 35.77 -41.04
C SER A 13 25.64 35.14 -42.21
N LEU A 14 25.78 35.81 -43.36
CA LEU A 14 26.44 35.26 -44.55
C LEU A 14 27.96 35.56 -44.64
N MET A 15 28.50 36.37 -43.72
CA MET A 15 29.91 36.82 -43.75
C MET A 15 30.83 36.06 -42.77
N LEU A 16 30.30 35.16 -41.94
CA LEU A 16 31.07 34.45 -40.91
C LEU A 16 31.18 32.93 -41.13
N SER A 17 30.64 32.41 -42.23
CA SER A 17 30.67 30.97 -42.56
C SER A 17 31.78 30.62 -43.56
N THR A 18 33.03 30.97 -43.29
CA THR A 18 34.16 30.30 -43.95
C THR A 18 35.42 30.44 -43.12
N SER A 19 36.14 29.32 -43.00
CA SER A 19 37.47 29.17 -42.38
C SER A 19 37.44 28.93 -40.87
N LEU A 20 37.62 27.66 -40.46
CA LEU A 20 38.82 27.23 -39.74
C LEU A 20 38.75 25.71 -39.50
N SER A 21 39.45 24.97 -40.35
CA SER A 21 40.10 23.72 -39.95
C SER A 21 41.56 24.10 -39.74
N TYR A 22 42.13 23.92 -38.55
CA TYR A 22 43.48 23.36 -38.38
C TYR A 22 43.89 23.21 -36.91
N ALA A 23 44.48 22.03 -36.69
CA ALA A 23 45.18 21.43 -35.58
C ALA A 23 45.80 22.29 -34.46
N VAL A 24 45.67 21.72 -33.25
CA VAL A 24 46.40 21.96 -32.01
C VAL A 24 47.88 21.55 -32.14
N GLN A 25 48.80 22.39 -31.63
CA GLN A 25 50.15 21.99 -31.20
C GLN A 25 50.60 22.78 -29.94
N PRO A 26 51.53 22.24 -29.12
CA PRO A 26 51.70 22.60 -27.71
C PRO A 26 52.75 23.71 -27.45
N GLU A 27 52.67 24.31 -26.27
CA GLU A 27 53.51 25.39 -25.72
C GLU A 27 55.00 25.03 -25.49
N PRO A 28 55.92 26.02 -25.52
CA PRO A 28 57.24 25.96 -24.86
C PRO A 28 57.34 26.91 -23.64
N PRO A 29 58.37 26.73 -22.77
CA PRO A 29 58.31 27.07 -21.34
C PRO A 29 58.72 28.51 -20.98
N GLN A 30 58.24 28.97 -19.83
CA GLN A 30 58.48 30.29 -19.23
C GLN A 30 59.86 30.41 -18.57
N LEU A 31 60.55 31.55 -18.73
CA LEU A 31 61.79 31.93 -18.05
C LEU A 31 61.54 33.17 -17.16
N GLU A 32 61.93 33.11 -15.89
CA GLU A 32 61.78 34.21 -14.90
C GLU A 32 62.79 35.36 -15.08
N PRO A 33 62.50 36.59 -14.61
CA PRO A 33 63.34 37.77 -14.83
C PRO A 33 64.43 37.96 -13.73
N GLY A 34 65.70 37.92 -14.12
CA GLY A 34 66.86 38.24 -13.26
C GLY A 34 67.33 39.70 -13.35
N GLN A 35 67.81 40.25 -12.22
CA GLN A 35 68.38 41.61 -12.09
C GLN A 35 69.65 41.80 -12.95
N VAL A 36 69.79 42.97 -13.59
CA VAL A 36 70.95 43.34 -14.43
C VAL A 36 72.23 43.41 -13.59
N THR A 37 73.27 42.68 -13.99
CA THR A 37 74.55 42.62 -13.28
C THR A 37 75.56 43.64 -13.83
N VAL A 38 76.61 43.96 -13.05
CA VAL A 38 77.68 44.88 -13.50
C VAL A 38 78.41 44.35 -14.74
N ALA A 39 78.48 43.03 -14.90
CA ALA A 39 79.08 42.40 -16.06
C ALA A 39 78.22 42.61 -17.34
N ASP A 40 76.89 42.68 -17.21
CA ASP A 40 75.98 43.01 -18.32
C ASP A 40 76.21 44.44 -18.82
N ILE A 41 76.42 45.38 -17.89
CA ILE A 41 76.71 46.78 -18.21
C ILE A 41 78.08 46.90 -18.88
N ARG A 42 79.11 46.17 -18.40
CA ARG A 42 80.45 46.15 -19.02
C ARG A 42 80.42 45.57 -20.44
N ALA A 43 79.68 44.48 -20.65
CA ALA A 43 79.47 43.89 -21.98
C ALA A 43 78.83 44.90 -22.95
N ALA A 44 77.73 45.53 -22.55
CA ALA A 44 77.07 46.57 -23.35
C ALA A 44 78.02 47.75 -23.65
N TYR A 45 78.91 48.07 -22.72
CA TYR A 45 79.90 49.13 -22.86
C TYR A 45 80.92 48.86 -23.97
N LEU A 46 81.52 47.66 -23.97
CA LEU A 46 82.52 47.27 -24.98
C LEU A 46 81.95 47.36 -26.40
N VAL A 47 80.70 46.93 -26.60
CA VAL A 47 80.00 47.00 -27.88
C VAL A 47 79.69 48.45 -28.29
N SER A 48 79.33 49.28 -27.32
CA SER A 48 78.95 50.68 -27.56
C SER A 48 80.16 51.53 -27.97
N VAL A 49 81.32 51.34 -27.34
CA VAL A 49 82.55 52.08 -27.66
C VAL A 49 82.96 51.93 -29.12
N MET A 50 82.78 50.74 -29.69
CA MET A 50 83.16 50.47 -31.08
C MET A 50 82.42 51.37 -32.08
N ARG A 51 81.23 51.86 -31.73
CA ARG A 51 80.45 52.80 -32.57
C ARG A 51 81.12 54.17 -32.71
N TYR A 52 81.97 54.55 -31.76
CA TYR A 52 82.56 55.89 -31.66
C TYR A 52 84.06 55.91 -31.96
N VAL A 53 84.62 54.77 -32.34
CA VAL A 53 86.02 54.57 -32.67
C VAL A 53 86.14 54.09 -34.13
N ASN A 54 87.08 54.67 -34.88
CA ASN A 54 87.37 54.30 -36.27
C ASN A 54 88.79 53.75 -36.38
N TRP A 55 88.92 52.53 -36.92
CA TRP A 55 90.20 51.86 -37.07
C TRP A 55 90.89 52.23 -38.40
N PRO A 56 92.24 52.25 -38.45
CA PRO A 56 92.96 52.30 -39.72
C PRO A 56 92.52 51.15 -40.63
N GLN A 57 92.25 51.44 -41.91
CA GLN A 57 91.83 50.44 -42.91
C GLN A 57 90.55 49.66 -42.53
N GLU A 58 89.67 50.23 -41.70
CA GLU A 58 88.42 49.56 -41.29
C GLU A 58 87.56 49.13 -42.48
N ALA A 59 87.55 49.88 -43.59
CA ALA A 59 86.79 49.56 -44.80
C ALA A 59 87.09 48.17 -45.38
N GLU A 60 88.29 47.64 -45.18
CA GLU A 60 88.74 46.34 -45.70
C GLU A 60 88.33 45.16 -44.80
N LYS A 61 87.75 45.42 -43.61
CA LYS A 61 87.33 44.38 -42.66
C LYS A 61 85.88 43.93 -42.90
N GLU A 62 85.61 42.64 -42.95
CA GLU A 62 84.22 42.12 -43.05
C GLU A 62 83.50 42.06 -41.69
N THR A 63 84.26 41.82 -40.62
CA THR A 63 83.74 41.67 -39.26
C THR A 63 84.63 42.44 -38.28
N LEU A 64 84.04 42.93 -37.18
CA LEU A 64 84.80 43.51 -36.07
C LEU A 64 84.89 42.51 -34.93
N THR A 65 86.06 42.34 -34.32
CA THR A 65 86.30 41.28 -33.33
C THR A 65 86.68 41.86 -31.96
N ILE A 66 85.95 41.44 -30.92
CA ILE A 66 86.26 41.74 -29.52
C ILE A 66 87.02 40.54 -28.93
N GLY A 67 88.26 40.77 -28.51
CA GLY A 67 89.08 39.82 -27.77
C GLY A 67 88.97 40.02 -26.27
N ILE A 68 88.73 38.96 -25.50
CA ILE A 68 88.76 39.00 -24.04
C ILE A 68 90.01 38.24 -23.55
N LEU A 69 90.96 38.94 -22.95
CA LEU A 69 92.19 38.38 -22.41
C LEU A 69 92.05 38.11 -20.91
N GLY A 70 92.09 36.82 -20.56
CA GLY A 70 91.85 36.32 -19.21
C GLY A 70 90.39 35.97 -18.94
N GLU A 71 90.11 35.23 -17.86
CA GLU A 71 88.74 34.84 -17.51
C GLU A 71 87.93 36.05 -17.03
N SER A 72 86.78 36.29 -17.68
CA SER A 72 85.85 37.35 -17.29
C SER A 72 84.40 36.94 -17.62
N PRO A 73 83.43 37.20 -16.71
CA PRO A 73 82.00 36.94 -16.97
C PRO A 73 81.46 37.70 -18.20
N VAL A 74 82.16 38.74 -18.64
CA VAL A 74 81.82 39.56 -19.81
C VAL A 74 81.83 38.72 -21.10
N TYR A 75 82.66 37.66 -21.19
CA TYR A 75 82.70 36.78 -22.36
C TYR A 75 81.42 35.94 -22.51
N ASP A 76 80.94 35.35 -21.42
CA ASP A 76 79.73 34.52 -21.42
C ASP A 76 78.48 35.33 -21.76
N ILE A 77 78.48 36.61 -21.38
CA ILE A 77 77.37 37.53 -21.66
C ILE A 77 77.41 37.95 -23.13
N LEU A 78 78.56 38.42 -23.63
CA LEU A 78 78.70 38.86 -25.02
C LEU A 78 78.50 37.73 -26.04
N SER A 79 78.85 36.49 -25.69
CA SER A 79 78.66 35.33 -26.58
C SER A 79 77.20 34.86 -26.67
N ARG A 80 76.35 35.20 -25.69
CA ARG A 80 74.92 34.81 -25.66
C ARG A 80 73.97 35.90 -26.16
N LEU A 81 74.45 37.15 -26.25
CA LEU A 81 73.63 38.29 -26.67
C LEU A 81 73.65 38.47 -28.21
N PRO A 82 72.51 38.77 -28.85
CA PRO A 82 72.49 39.17 -30.25
C PRO A 82 73.11 40.57 -30.40
N LEU A 83 74.37 40.63 -30.81
CA LEU A 83 75.10 41.88 -30.99
C LEU A 83 74.66 42.61 -32.26
N THR A 84 74.18 43.84 -32.10
CA THR A 84 73.85 44.71 -33.24
C THR A 84 75.10 45.05 -34.05
N PRO A 85 75.05 44.93 -35.40
CA PRO A 85 76.16 45.31 -36.26
C PRO A 85 76.57 46.77 -36.05
N VAL A 86 77.87 47.03 -35.98
CA VAL A 86 78.42 48.39 -35.89
C VAL A 86 78.84 48.81 -37.29
N ARG A 87 78.26 49.90 -37.80
CA ARG A 87 78.48 50.40 -39.17
C ARG A 87 78.31 49.30 -40.24
N GLY A 88 77.31 48.44 -40.05
CA GLY A 88 76.97 47.34 -40.97
C GLY A 88 77.81 46.06 -40.83
N LYS A 89 78.82 46.05 -39.95
CA LYS A 89 79.72 44.90 -39.75
C LYS A 89 79.28 44.09 -38.53
N PRO A 90 79.11 42.77 -38.64
CA PRO A 90 78.79 41.93 -37.48
C PRO A 90 79.97 41.90 -36.51
N ILE A 91 79.65 41.78 -35.22
CA ILE A 91 80.65 41.73 -34.15
C ILE A 91 80.86 40.26 -33.76
N ASN A 92 82.12 39.82 -33.79
CA ASN A 92 82.53 38.52 -33.28
C ASN A 92 83.23 38.68 -31.92
N VAL A 93 83.12 37.68 -31.05
CA VAL A 93 83.69 37.73 -29.69
C VAL A 93 84.53 36.47 -29.48
N ILE A 94 85.81 36.65 -29.15
CA ILE A 94 86.75 35.55 -28.95
C ILE A 94 87.47 35.67 -27.61
N SER A 95 87.74 34.53 -26.97
CA SER A 95 88.56 34.46 -25.76
C SER A 95 90.02 34.26 -26.14
N LEU A 96 90.91 35.06 -25.56
CA LEU A 96 92.35 35.04 -25.81
C LEU A 96 93.09 34.46 -24.60
N SER A 97 94.00 33.50 -24.85
CA SER A 97 94.80 32.89 -23.79
C SER A 97 96.26 33.34 -23.80
N ARG A 98 96.74 33.95 -24.91
CA ARG A 98 98.14 34.44 -25.06
C ARG A 98 98.18 35.80 -25.74
N SER A 99 99.15 36.65 -25.35
CA SER A 99 99.35 37.99 -25.93
C SER A 99 99.71 37.98 -27.43
N SER A 100 100.22 36.86 -27.96
CA SER A 100 100.52 36.70 -29.39
C SER A 100 99.27 36.67 -30.29
N GLN A 101 98.07 36.51 -29.72
CA GLN A 101 96.80 36.45 -30.46
C GLN A 101 96.11 37.83 -30.58
N ILE A 102 96.65 38.86 -29.91
CA ILE A 102 96.14 40.24 -29.94
C ILE A 102 96.00 40.82 -31.37
N PRO A 103 96.87 40.53 -32.36
CA PRO A 103 96.69 41.07 -33.71
C PRO A 103 95.40 40.64 -34.42
N GLN A 104 94.69 39.63 -33.89
CA GLN A 104 93.46 39.08 -34.48
C GLN A 104 92.19 39.79 -34.01
N VAL A 105 92.31 40.81 -33.15
CA VAL A 105 91.15 41.50 -32.56
C VAL A 105 91.23 43.01 -32.77
N ASP A 106 90.08 43.66 -32.83
CA ASP A 106 89.96 45.11 -33.03
C ASP A 106 89.83 45.84 -31.70
N LEU A 107 89.14 45.22 -30.74
CA LEU A 107 89.01 45.68 -29.36
C LEU A 107 89.49 44.57 -28.42
N LEU A 108 90.40 44.92 -27.51
CA LEU A 108 90.94 44.01 -26.51
C LEU A 108 90.43 44.42 -25.12
N TYR A 109 89.72 43.53 -24.45
CA TYR A 109 89.38 43.66 -23.05
C TYR A 109 90.35 42.86 -22.18
N VAL A 110 91.06 43.54 -21.28
CA VAL A 110 92.05 42.94 -20.37
C VAL A 110 91.44 42.80 -18.97
N SER A 111 91.24 41.56 -18.52
CA SER A 111 90.72 41.29 -17.18
C SER A 111 91.79 41.50 -16.09
N PRO A 112 91.42 41.79 -14.83
CA PRO A 112 92.38 42.12 -13.75
C PRO A 112 93.39 41.04 -13.40
N ARG A 113 93.18 39.79 -13.86
CA ARG A 113 94.08 38.66 -13.61
C ARG A 113 95.04 38.38 -14.76
N ALA A 114 94.94 39.13 -15.87
CA ALA A 114 95.79 38.96 -17.06
C ALA A 114 97.01 39.92 -17.10
N SER A 115 97.22 40.76 -16.08
CA SER A 115 98.18 41.88 -16.07
C SER A 115 99.68 41.52 -15.99
N ALA A 116 100.06 40.24 -15.96
CA ALA A 116 101.47 39.81 -15.75
C ALA A 116 102.43 40.08 -16.93
N SER A 117 101.96 40.66 -18.05
CA SER A 117 102.78 40.97 -19.23
C SER A 117 102.29 42.23 -19.96
N LEU A 118 102.04 43.30 -19.19
CA LEU A 118 101.45 44.56 -19.66
C LEU A 118 102.21 45.18 -20.84
N ASP A 119 103.54 45.22 -20.78
CA ASP A 119 104.37 45.83 -21.84
C ASP A 119 104.24 45.08 -23.18
N GLN A 120 104.08 43.76 -23.13
CA GLN A 120 103.86 42.95 -24.32
C GLN A 120 102.45 43.14 -24.90
N ILE A 121 101.44 43.24 -24.02
CA ILE A 121 100.05 43.48 -24.42
C ILE A 121 99.92 44.85 -25.09
N LEU A 122 100.49 45.89 -24.48
CA LEU A 122 100.45 47.25 -24.99
C LEU A 122 101.26 47.43 -26.26
N SER A 123 102.45 46.84 -26.36
CA SER A 123 103.25 46.91 -27.59
C SER A 123 102.58 46.20 -28.77
N GLN A 124 101.91 45.06 -28.54
CA GLN A 124 101.12 44.38 -29.57
C GLN A 124 99.86 45.16 -29.93
N ALA A 125 99.15 45.72 -28.96
CA ALA A 125 97.97 46.55 -29.22
C ALA A 125 98.31 47.83 -30.00
N HIS A 126 99.44 48.45 -29.68
CA HIS A 126 99.93 49.66 -30.34
C HIS A 126 100.34 49.40 -31.80
N ARG A 127 101.12 48.34 -32.04
CA ARG A 127 101.57 47.97 -33.39
C ARG A 127 100.45 47.57 -34.35
N ASN A 128 99.37 47.02 -33.84
CA ASN A 128 98.27 46.47 -34.66
C ASN A 128 96.99 47.31 -34.60
N ALA A 129 97.06 48.54 -34.08
CA ALA A 129 95.92 49.44 -33.93
C ALA A 129 94.72 48.79 -33.21
N VAL A 130 94.97 48.12 -32.08
CA VAL A 130 93.93 47.46 -31.27
C VAL A 130 93.53 48.37 -30.11
N LEU A 131 92.23 48.56 -29.90
CA LEU A 131 91.73 49.38 -28.80
C LEU A 131 91.75 48.60 -27.48
N ALA A 132 92.59 49.00 -26.53
CA ALA A 132 92.76 48.31 -25.26
C ALA A 132 91.88 48.89 -24.14
N VAL A 133 91.00 48.06 -23.59
CA VAL A 133 90.06 48.38 -22.50
C VAL A 133 90.40 47.54 -21.27
N THR A 134 90.44 48.14 -20.08
CA THR A 134 90.58 47.39 -18.82
C THR A 134 89.60 47.85 -17.74
N GLU A 135 89.35 46.97 -16.78
CA GLU A 135 88.72 47.30 -15.49
C GLU A 135 89.73 47.34 -14.32
N ASP A 136 90.96 46.90 -14.55
CA ASP A 136 92.00 46.78 -13.52
C ASP A 136 92.48 48.17 -13.08
N LYS A 137 92.49 48.40 -11.76
CA LYS A 137 92.92 49.69 -11.19
C LYS A 137 94.42 49.91 -11.26
N SER A 138 95.21 48.85 -11.34
CA SER A 138 96.66 48.90 -11.23
C SER A 138 97.36 49.38 -12.52
N ILE A 139 96.69 49.27 -13.67
CA ILE A 139 97.28 49.53 -15.00
C ILE A 139 96.56 50.65 -15.76
N ARG A 140 95.77 51.47 -15.06
CA ARG A 140 94.87 52.47 -15.66
C ARG A 140 95.58 53.56 -16.43
N ASP A 141 96.71 54.00 -15.91
CA ASP A 141 97.45 55.11 -16.50
C ASP A 141 97.99 54.71 -17.87
N ASP A 142 98.18 53.41 -18.13
CA ASP A 142 98.75 52.85 -19.35
C ASP A 142 97.73 52.36 -20.40
N MET A 143 96.47 52.14 -20.01
CA MET A 143 95.42 51.70 -20.94
C MET A 143 94.79 52.87 -21.71
N MET A 144 94.14 52.53 -22.83
CA MET A 144 93.44 53.49 -23.68
C MET A 144 92.06 53.86 -23.11
N ILE A 145 91.37 52.87 -22.54
CA ILE A 145 90.07 53.04 -21.91
C ILE A 145 90.03 52.30 -20.58
N ASN A 146 89.51 52.98 -19.55
CA ASN A 146 89.34 52.41 -18.22
C ASN A 146 87.87 52.38 -17.80
N LEU A 147 87.40 51.20 -17.40
CA LEU A 147 86.08 50.95 -16.82
C LEU A 147 86.20 50.94 -15.30
N VAL A 148 85.80 52.02 -14.64
CA VAL A 148 85.94 52.20 -13.19
C VAL A 148 84.60 51.96 -12.51
N SER A 149 84.47 50.88 -11.75
CA SER A 149 83.34 50.73 -10.83
C SER A 149 83.66 51.41 -9.48
N ASP A 150 82.77 52.29 -9.00
CA ASP A 150 82.77 52.83 -7.64
C ASP A 150 81.90 51.96 -6.69
N ARG A 151 81.99 52.19 -5.37
CA ARG A 151 81.29 51.42 -4.32
C ARG A 151 79.76 51.40 -4.48
N ASP A 152 79.18 52.36 -5.20
CA ASP A 152 77.73 52.45 -5.47
C ASP A 152 77.30 51.86 -6.83
N ASN A 153 78.09 50.95 -7.40
CA ASN A 153 77.81 50.26 -8.67
C ASN A 153 77.69 51.18 -9.91
N ARG A 154 78.10 52.45 -9.79
CA ARG A 154 78.18 53.39 -10.90
C ARG A 154 79.48 53.15 -11.67
N LEU A 155 79.34 52.84 -12.96
CA LEU A 155 80.45 52.70 -13.90
C LEU A 155 80.88 54.09 -14.39
N ALA A 156 82.05 54.55 -13.94
CA ALA A 156 82.74 55.70 -14.47
C ALA A 156 83.66 55.27 -15.62
N PHE A 157 83.60 56.01 -16.72
CA PHE A 157 84.36 55.76 -17.93
C PHE A 157 85.45 56.83 -18.06
N GLN A 158 86.70 56.40 -18.25
CA GLN A 158 87.83 57.30 -18.46
C GLN A 158 88.54 56.94 -19.77
N VAL A 159 88.68 57.93 -20.65
CA VAL A 159 89.34 57.81 -21.97
C VAL A 159 90.68 58.51 -21.93
N ASN A 160 91.74 57.79 -22.30
CA ASN A 160 93.06 58.34 -22.47
C ASN A 160 93.30 58.61 -23.96
N ASP A 161 92.75 59.72 -24.47
CA ASP A 161 92.71 60.03 -25.91
C ASP A 161 94.11 60.14 -26.54
N SER A 162 95.10 60.64 -25.79
CA SER A 162 96.51 60.68 -26.22
C SER A 162 97.09 59.28 -26.49
N ARG A 163 96.65 58.25 -25.75
CA ARG A 163 97.09 56.86 -25.95
C ARG A 163 96.37 56.21 -27.12
N ILE A 164 95.09 56.52 -27.33
CA ILE A 164 94.32 56.02 -28.48
C ILE A 164 94.88 56.58 -29.79
N GLN A 165 95.13 57.89 -29.87
CA GLN A 165 95.67 58.51 -31.08
C GLN A 165 97.08 58.00 -31.41
N SER A 166 97.86 57.63 -30.39
CA SER A 166 99.20 57.09 -30.59
C SER A 166 99.22 55.77 -31.37
N THR A 167 98.11 55.01 -31.41
CA THR A 167 97.98 53.76 -32.19
C THR A 167 97.43 53.95 -33.60
N GLY A 168 97.19 55.19 -34.01
CA GLY A 168 96.58 55.54 -35.30
C GLY A 168 95.05 55.41 -35.33
N ILE A 169 94.41 55.07 -34.21
CA ILE A 169 92.95 55.00 -34.09
C ILE A 169 92.36 56.41 -33.93
N ASN A 170 91.31 56.72 -34.68
CA ASN A 170 90.60 58.01 -34.59
C ASN A 170 89.33 57.88 -33.74
N THR A 171 89.14 58.81 -32.80
CA THR A 171 87.98 58.89 -31.91
C THR A 171 87.00 59.97 -32.38
N SER A 172 85.68 59.73 -32.27
CA SER A 172 84.68 60.79 -32.43
C SER A 172 84.71 61.72 -31.21
N ARG A 173 84.41 63.02 -31.39
CA ARG A 173 84.23 63.97 -30.27
C ARG A 173 83.13 63.52 -29.29
N ASP A 174 82.20 62.69 -29.76
CA ASP A 174 81.11 62.13 -28.95
C ASP A 174 81.58 61.04 -27.97
N LEU A 175 82.76 60.46 -28.19
CA LEU A 175 83.34 59.47 -27.26
C LEU A 175 83.65 60.09 -25.89
N LEU A 176 84.02 61.38 -25.86
CA LEU A 176 84.27 62.16 -24.63
C LEU A 176 82.97 62.62 -23.94
N LEU A 177 81.82 62.54 -24.63
CA LEU A 177 80.50 62.98 -24.16
C LEU A 177 79.63 61.84 -23.60
N LEU A 178 80.10 60.58 -23.67
CA LEU A 178 79.49 59.41 -23.04
C LEU A 178 79.44 59.57 -21.50
N ARG A 179 78.45 60.32 -20.99
CA ARG A 179 78.04 60.36 -19.58
C ARG A 179 76.80 59.46 -19.38
N GLY A 180 76.70 58.84 -18.21
CA GLY A 180 75.82 57.71 -17.91
C GLY A 180 74.30 57.82 -18.14
N SER A 181 73.75 58.94 -18.62
CA SER A 181 72.30 59.13 -18.79
C SER A 181 71.70 58.56 -20.08
N GLU A 182 72.45 58.46 -21.18
CA GLU A 182 71.96 57.81 -22.41
C GLU A 182 71.94 56.28 -22.28
N LEU A 183 72.69 55.74 -21.31
CA LEU A 183 72.79 54.30 -21.04
C LEU A 183 71.56 53.75 -20.31
N ASP A 184 70.96 54.53 -19.40
CA ASP A 184 69.69 54.17 -18.74
C ASP A 184 68.52 54.09 -19.73
N LEU A 185 68.59 54.83 -20.84
CA LEU A 185 67.54 54.87 -21.86
C LEU A 185 67.44 53.55 -22.64
N VAL A 186 68.57 52.92 -22.94
CA VAL A 186 68.64 51.67 -23.72
C VAL A 186 68.18 50.47 -22.87
N VAL A 187 68.55 50.45 -21.59
CA VAL A 187 68.12 49.40 -20.64
C VAL A 187 66.61 49.50 -20.37
N ASN A 188 66.09 50.70 -20.13
CA ASN A 188 64.65 50.92 -19.93
C ASN A 188 63.82 50.60 -21.17
N HIS A 189 64.30 50.91 -22.38
CA HIS A 189 63.58 50.58 -23.62
C HIS A 189 63.41 49.07 -23.80
N HIS A 190 64.43 48.29 -23.46
CA HIS A 190 64.35 46.83 -23.53
C HIS A 190 63.41 46.24 -22.48
N GLN A 191 63.33 46.85 -21.29
CA GLN A 191 62.40 46.44 -20.23
C GLN A 191 60.94 46.71 -20.61
N LEU A 192 60.66 47.88 -21.19
CA LEU A 192 59.32 48.27 -21.66
C LEU A 192 58.80 47.31 -22.75
N LEU A 193 59.66 46.88 -23.68
CA LEU A 193 59.27 45.96 -24.75
C LEU A 193 58.87 44.58 -24.22
N ARG A 194 59.50 44.11 -23.14
CA ARG A 194 59.14 42.83 -22.49
C ARG A 194 57.80 42.92 -21.76
N GLU A 195 57.56 43.99 -21.01
CA GLU A 195 56.26 44.22 -20.35
C GLU A 195 55.11 44.36 -21.37
N MET A 196 55.37 45.04 -22.49
CA MET A 196 54.41 45.15 -23.59
C MET A 196 54.03 43.80 -24.21
N GLN A 197 54.95 42.83 -24.24
CA GLN A 197 54.65 41.48 -24.72
C GLN A 197 53.86 40.67 -23.71
N SER A 198 54.21 40.72 -22.42
CA SER A 198 53.46 39.99 -21.38
C SER A 198 52.01 40.50 -21.28
N LEU A 199 51.81 41.82 -21.30
CA LEU A 199 50.47 42.42 -21.29
C LEU A 199 49.63 42.05 -22.51
N ARG A 200 50.26 41.88 -23.69
CA ARG A 200 49.55 41.42 -24.89
C ARG A 200 49.10 39.95 -24.76
N GLN A 201 49.93 39.09 -24.18
CA GLN A 201 49.57 37.70 -23.91
C GLN A 201 48.44 37.60 -22.88
N GLU A 202 48.53 38.37 -21.79
CA GLU A 202 47.49 38.43 -20.75
C GLU A 202 46.15 38.92 -21.32
N LYS A 203 46.17 39.98 -22.13
CA LYS A 203 44.97 40.47 -22.82
C LYS A 203 44.34 39.38 -23.70
N GLN A 204 45.16 38.62 -24.43
CA GLN A 204 44.66 37.56 -25.31
C GLN A 204 44.03 36.42 -24.51
N LEU A 205 44.63 36.05 -23.38
CA LEU A 205 44.07 35.06 -22.46
C LEU A 205 42.71 35.50 -21.91
N LEU A 206 42.61 36.76 -21.44
CA LEU A 206 41.36 37.33 -20.93
C LEU A 206 40.28 37.40 -22.01
N LEU A 207 40.65 37.71 -23.26
CA LEU A 207 39.72 37.73 -24.39
C LEU A 207 39.16 36.33 -24.67
N ASN A 208 40.01 35.30 -24.62
CA ASN A 208 39.59 33.91 -24.78
C ASN A 208 38.65 33.47 -23.66
N GLN A 209 38.99 33.80 -22.40
CA GLN A 209 38.12 33.53 -21.24
C GLN A 209 36.77 34.24 -21.35
N SER A 210 36.75 35.51 -21.78
CA SER A 210 35.52 36.27 -21.99
C SER A 210 34.65 35.65 -23.08
N ASN A 211 35.24 35.23 -24.20
CA ASN A 211 34.50 34.54 -25.27
C ASN A 211 33.91 33.21 -24.80
N GLU A 212 34.63 32.46 -23.96
CA GLU A 212 34.15 31.21 -23.40
C GLU A 212 33.00 31.42 -22.39
N GLN A 213 33.11 32.43 -21.52
CA GLN A 213 32.01 32.85 -20.66
C GLN A 213 30.78 33.27 -21.47
N GLN A 214 30.97 33.98 -22.58
CA GLN A 214 29.86 34.42 -23.43
C GLN A 214 29.15 33.24 -24.11
N ARG A 215 29.89 32.18 -24.48
CA ARG A 215 29.28 30.92 -24.97
C ARG A 215 28.50 30.21 -23.87
N GLN A 216 29.01 30.16 -22.64
CA GLN A 216 28.30 29.55 -21.51
C GLN A 216 27.00 30.30 -21.19
N ILE A 217 27.03 31.64 -21.21
CA ILE A 217 25.83 32.47 -21.00
C ILE A 217 24.79 32.17 -22.08
N PHE A 218 25.20 32.07 -23.35
CA PHE A 218 24.28 31.73 -24.44
C PHE A 218 23.63 30.36 -24.25
N GLN A 219 24.40 29.34 -23.86
CA GLN A 219 23.86 28.00 -23.56
C GLN A 219 22.89 28.01 -22.38
N LEU A 220 23.16 28.82 -21.35
CA LEU A 220 22.27 28.97 -20.21
C LEU A 220 20.96 29.66 -20.61
N GLN A 221 21.01 30.66 -21.50
CA GLN A 221 19.83 31.34 -22.02
C GLN A 221 18.93 30.39 -22.83
N GLU A 222 19.49 29.61 -23.76
CA GLU A 222 18.72 28.59 -24.49
C GLU A 222 18.05 27.57 -23.54
N ARG A 223 18.75 27.22 -22.45
CA ARG A 223 18.22 26.30 -21.45
C ARG A 223 17.09 26.93 -20.63
N ILE A 224 17.19 28.20 -20.27
CA ILE A 224 16.12 28.95 -19.60
C ILE A 224 14.89 29.00 -20.49
N ASP A 225 15.04 29.35 -21.77
CA ASP A 225 13.92 29.42 -22.72
C ASP A 225 13.20 28.07 -22.84
N SER A 226 13.96 26.96 -22.90
CA SER A 226 13.38 25.60 -22.93
C SER A 226 12.62 25.24 -21.65
N LEU A 227 13.09 25.71 -20.49
CA LEU A 227 12.43 25.48 -19.21
C LEU A 227 11.16 26.32 -19.07
N GLU A 228 11.18 27.57 -19.52
CA GLU A 228 9.99 28.44 -19.55
C GLU A 228 8.89 27.85 -20.42
N GLN A 229 9.24 27.30 -21.58
CA GLN A 229 8.28 26.59 -22.43
C GLN A 229 7.69 25.37 -21.71
N THR A 230 8.54 24.56 -21.05
CA THR A 230 8.10 23.38 -20.29
C THR A 230 7.18 23.75 -19.13
N ILE A 231 7.46 24.85 -18.44
CA ILE A 231 6.61 25.36 -17.34
C ILE A 231 5.25 25.79 -17.90
N SER A 232 5.23 26.52 -19.01
CA SER A 232 3.98 26.96 -19.65
C SER A 232 3.11 25.77 -20.09
N GLU A 233 3.72 24.73 -20.66
CA GLU A 233 3.02 23.49 -21.04
C GLU A 233 2.43 22.79 -19.80
N ARG A 234 3.19 22.71 -18.69
CA ARG A 234 2.70 22.12 -17.43
C ARG A 234 1.58 22.94 -16.78
N ASP A 235 1.66 24.26 -16.80
CA ASP A 235 0.61 25.14 -16.26
C ASP A 235 -0.72 24.96 -17.00
N ASN A 236 -0.67 24.78 -18.32
CA ASN A 236 -1.86 24.50 -19.12
C ASN A 236 -2.50 23.15 -18.74
N VAL A 237 -1.69 22.12 -18.50
CA VAL A 237 -2.17 20.80 -18.03
C VAL A 237 -2.78 20.90 -16.64
N LEU A 238 -2.16 21.64 -15.72
CA LEU A 238 -2.69 21.85 -14.37
C LEU A 238 -4.04 22.56 -14.38
N ARG A 239 -4.22 23.58 -15.22
CA ARG A 239 -5.53 24.26 -15.39
C ARG A 239 -6.61 23.33 -15.92
N ALA A 240 -6.28 22.47 -16.88
CA ALA A 240 -7.22 21.47 -17.40
C ALA A 240 -7.60 20.45 -16.31
N GLN A 241 -6.64 20.00 -15.50
CA GLN A 241 -6.91 19.09 -14.38
C GLN A 241 -7.78 19.76 -13.30
N GLN A 242 -7.55 21.03 -13.00
CA GLN A 242 -8.32 21.78 -12.02
C GLN A 242 -9.80 21.92 -12.44
N GLY A 243 -10.07 22.19 -13.72
CA GLY A 243 -11.44 22.20 -14.26
C GLY A 243 -12.15 20.84 -14.11
N THR A 244 -11.46 19.72 -14.37
CA THR A 244 -12.05 18.39 -14.16
C THR A 244 -12.31 18.04 -12.68
N LEU A 245 -11.57 18.66 -11.77
CA LEU A 245 -11.73 18.48 -10.33
C LEU A 245 -12.96 19.25 -9.82
N GLU A 246 -13.17 20.47 -10.31
CA GLU A 246 -14.37 21.27 -10.04
C GLU A 246 -15.63 20.56 -10.54
N ASP A 247 -15.61 20.01 -11.76
CA ASP A 247 -16.73 19.23 -12.30
C ASP A 247 -17.03 17.99 -11.43
N LYS A 248 -16.00 17.25 -11.01
CA LYS A 248 -16.15 16.10 -10.12
C LYS A 248 -16.70 16.49 -8.75
N GLN A 249 -16.29 17.64 -8.22
CA GLN A 249 -16.77 18.14 -6.94
C GLN A 249 -18.25 18.52 -7.01
N GLN A 250 -18.69 19.13 -8.11
CA GLN A 250 -20.09 19.46 -8.35
C GLN A 250 -20.96 18.20 -8.50
N VAL A 251 -20.45 17.15 -9.17
CA VAL A 251 -21.14 15.85 -9.25
C VAL A 251 -21.25 15.20 -7.87
N MET A 252 -20.18 15.21 -7.06
CA MET A 252 -20.24 14.69 -5.69
C MET A 252 -21.25 15.43 -4.81
N GLU A 253 -21.33 16.76 -4.89
CA GLU A 253 -22.36 17.52 -4.17
C GLU A 253 -23.77 17.13 -4.62
N SER A 254 -24.00 16.93 -5.92
CA SER A 254 -25.30 16.46 -6.41
C SER A 254 -25.66 15.06 -5.88
N GLN A 255 -24.67 14.15 -5.82
CA GLN A 255 -24.85 12.80 -5.29
C GLN A 255 -25.10 12.82 -3.79
N GLN A 256 -24.40 13.68 -3.03
CA GLN A 256 -24.59 13.84 -1.60
C GLN A 256 -26.00 14.36 -1.29
N ASN A 257 -26.50 15.31 -2.07
CA ASN A 257 -27.86 15.82 -1.91
C ASN A 257 -28.91 14.75 -2.22
N ALA A 258 -28.72 13.98 -3.30
CA ALA A 258 -29.62 12.87 -3.63
C ALA A 258 -29.61 11.77 -2.55
N LEU A 259 -28.44 11.47 -1.97
CA LEU A 259 -28.32 10.52 -0.87
C LEU A 259 -29.05 10.99 0.40
N ASN A 260 -28.95 12.27 0.73
CA ASN A 260 -29.64 12.85 1.88
C ASN A 260 -31.17 12.81 1.71
N GLU A 261 -31.68 13.02 0.49
CA GLU A 261 -33.12 12.90 0.22
C GLU A 261 -33.60 11.44 0.37
N LEU A 262 -32.83 10.49 -0.17
CA LEU A 262 -33.10 9.05 0.01
C LEU A 262 -33.10 8.63 1.48
N LEU A 263 -32.15 9.14 2.29
CA LEU A 263 -32.12 8.88 3.72
C LEU A 263 -33.37 9.40 4.43
N ARG A 264 -33.88 10.57 4.01
CA ARG A 264 -35.10 11.15 4.57
C ARG A 264 -36.34 10.32 4.22
N GLU A 265 -36.47 9.85 2.99
CA GLU A 265 -37.55 8.94 2.58
C GLU A 265 -37.50 7.63 3.38
N LEU A 266 -36.30 7.12 3.65
CA LEU A 266 -36.11 5.88 4.43
C LEU A 266 -36.51 6.06 5.90
N GLU A 267 -36.23 7.21 6.50
CA GLU A 267 -36.71 7.55 7.84
C GLU A 267 -38.24 7.67 7.89
N GLU A 268 -38.86 8.34 6.90
CA GLU A 268 -40.32 8.42 6.82
C GLU A 268 -40.97 7.02 6.68
N GLN A 269 -40.38 6.13 5.88
CA GLN A 269 -40.85 4.75 5.75
C GLN A 269 -40.68 3.94 7.04
N ARG A 270 -39.56 4.12 7.74
CA ARG A 270 -39.29 3.47 9.03
C ARG A 270 -40.35 3.87 10.06
N ASP A 271 -40.67 5.15 10.16
CA ASP A 271 -41.65 5.64 11.13
C ASP A 271 -43.07 5.13 10.80
N LEU A 272 -43.41 5.02 9.52
CA LEU A 272 -44.67 4.38 9.08
C LEU A 272 -44.73 2.89 9.45
N LEU A 273 -43.61 2.17 9.33
CA LEU A 273 -43.51 0.75 9.72
C LEU A 273 -43.71 0.58 11.23
N PHE A 274 -43.08 1.42 12.05
CA PHE A 274 -43.27 1.41 13.51
C PHE A 274 -44.73 1.63 13.90
N ALA A 275 -45.40 2.61 13.27
CA ALA A 275 -46.83 2.85 13.52
C ALA A 275 -47.70 1.63 13.14
N ARG A 276 -47.31 0.88 12.11
CA ARG A 276 -48.02 -0.33 11.67
C ARG A 276 -47.76 -1.52 12.58
N GLU A 277 -46.56 -1.66 13.13
CA GLU A 277 -46.25 -2.67 14.15
C GLU A 277 -47.05 -2.41 15.44
N GLU A 278 -47.18 -1.15 15.86
CA GLU A 278 -48.00 -0.80 17.02
C GLU A 278 -49.48 -1.18 16.79
N GLN A 279 -50.02 -0.93 15.60
CA GLN A 279 -51.38 -1.38 15.24
C GLN A 279 -51.53 -2.90 15.25
N LEU A 280 -50.52 -3.64 14.79
CA LEU A 280 -50.54 -5.10 14.81
C LEU A 280 -50.53 -5.65 16.24
N HIS A 281 -49.77 -5.04 17.14
CA HIS A 281 -49.80 -5.39 18.56
C HIS A 281 -51.19 -5.19 19.17
N VAL A 282 -51.84 -4.06 18.89
CA VAL A 282 -53.22 -3.81 19.37
C VAL A 282 -54.21 -4.84 18.84
N ILE A 283 -54.10 -5.22 17.57
CA ILE A 283 -54.96 -6.27 16.97
C ILE A 283 -54.70 -7.63 17.63
N GLN A 284 -53.45 -7.95 17.91
CA GLN A 284 -53.06 -9.22 18.52
C GLN A 284 -53.53 -9.34 19.97
N ASP A 285 -53.48 -8.24 20.73
CA ASP A 285 -54.05 -8.18 22.08
C ASP A 285 -55.58 -8.38 22.05
N ALA A 286 -56.27 -7.71 21.12
CA ALA A 286 -57.72 -7.87 20.95
C ALA A 286 -58.11 -9.30 20.51
N LEU A 287 -57.30 -9.94 19.66
CA LEU A 287 -57.51 -11.33 19.26
C LEU A 287 -57.35 -12.27 20.46
N THR A 288 -56.31 -12.07 21.26
CA THR A 288 -56.05 -12.85 22.48
C THR A 288 -57.21 -12.73 23.47
N GLU A 289 -57.76 -11.51 23.65
CA GLU A 289 -58.94 -11.28 24.49
C GLU A 289 -60.17 -12.02 23.94
N SER A 290 -60.38 -12.00 22.63
CA SER A 290 -61.47 -12.72 21.98
C SER A 290 -61.34 -14.24 22.12
N GLU A 291 -60.13 -14.79 22.02
CA GLU A 291 -59.87 -16.23 22.22
C GLU A 291 -60.16 -16.66 23.65
N GLN A 292 -59.77 -15.85 24.65
CA GLN A 292 -60.09 -16.11 26.04
C GLN A 292 -61.60 -16.06 26.31
N ALA A 293 -62.31 -15.09 25.73
CA ALA A 293 -63.77 -15.00 25.83
C ALA A 293 -64.47 -16.20 25.18
N LEU A 294 -63.94 -16.70 24.06
CA LEU A 294 -64.46 -17.90 23.40
C LEU A 294 -64.25 -19.15 24.27
N ALA A 295 -63.05 -19.33 24.84
CA ALA A 295 -62.76 -20.44 25.74
C ALA A 295 -63.68 -20.44 26.98
N GLN A 296 -63.96 -19.26 27.55
CA GLN A 296 -64.94 -19.13 28.64
C GLN A 296 -66.35 -19.54 28.21
N LYS A 297 -66.77 -19.17 26.99
CA LYS A 297 -68.07 -19.55 26.45
C LYS A 297 -68.19 -21.04 26.18
N GLU A 298 -67.14 -21.68 25.68
CA GLU A 298 -67.09 -23.14 25.51
C GLU A 298 -67.19 -23.87 26.85
N GLN A 299 -66.49 -23.37 27.88
CA GLN A 299 -66.59 -23.93 29.23
C GLN A 299 -68.01 -23.76 29.82
N GLU A 300 -68.63 -22.58 29.64
CA GLU A 300 -70.02 -22.33 30.06
C GLU A 300 -71.00 -23.27 29.34
N LEU A 301 -70.79 -23.53 28.05
CA LEU A 301 -71.60 -24.43 27.24
C LEU A 301 -71.47 -25.87 27.73
N SER A 302 -70.24 -26.35 27.97
CA SER A 302 -69.99 -27.70 28.49
C SER A 302 -70.66 -27.95 29.86
N VAL A 303 -70.65 -26.95 30.74
CA VAL A 303 -71.37 -27.02 32.02
C VAL A 303 -72.88 -27.10 31.80
N LYS A 304 -73.43 -26.30 30.87
CA LYS A 304 -74.87 -26.34 30.54
C LYS A 304 -75.29 -27.67 29.91
N GLU A 305 -74.48 -28.25 29.03
CA GLU A 305 -74.74 -29.57 28.45
C GLU A 305 -74.77 -30.66 29.53
N THR A 306 -73.83 -30.62 30.47
CA THR A 306 -73.80 -31.56 31.61
C THR A 306 -75.03 -31.38 32.52
N GLN A 307 -75.46 -30.12 32.76
CA GLN A 307 -76.68 -29.83 33.51
C GLN A 307 -77.93 -30.32 32.78
N LEU A 308 -77.99 -30.17 31.45
CA LEU A 308 -79.10 -30.65 30.63
C LEU A 308 -79.21 -32.18 30.69
N ALA A 309 -78.08 -32.88 30.51
CA ALA A 309 -78.01 -34.34 30.61
C ALA A 309 -78.42 -34.85 32.00
N ASN A 310 -78.05 -34.13 33.07
CA ASN A 310 -78.50 -34.47 34.42
C ASN A 310 -80.01 -34.23 34.60
N LYS A 311 -80.56 -33.13 34.08
CA LYS A 311 -82.00 -32.86 34.12
C LYS A 311 -82.82 -33.86 33.31
N GLU A 312 -82.31 -34.33 32.17
CA GLU A 312 -82.94 -35.41 31.41
C GLU A 312 -82.98 -36.70 32.23
N ARG A 313 -81.87 -37.09 32.87
CA ARG A 313 -81.84 -38.26 33.78
C ARG A 313 -82.79 -38.11 34.97
N GLU A 314 -82.88 -36.91 35.56
CA GLU A 314 -83.84 -36.61 36.63
C GLU A 314 -85.28 -36.70 36.11
N GLY A 315 -85.55 -36.22 34.89
CA GLY A 315 -86.83 -36.33 34.22
C GLY A 315 -87.24 -37.78 33.97
N ASP A 316 -86.33 -38.61 33.47
CA ASP A 316 -86.53 -40.04 33.26
C ASP A 316 -86.75 -40.78 34.58
N ALA A 317 -85.94 -40.48 35.60
CA ALA A 317 -86.11 -41.02 36.94
C ALA A 317 -87.45 -40.60 37.57
N LEU A 318 -87.89 -39.35 37.33
CA LEU A 318 -89.18 -38.86 37.78
C LEU A 318 -90.32 -39.56 37.03
N ALA A 319 -90.21 -39.78 35.72
CA ALA A 319 -91.19 -40.52 34.93
C ALA A 319 -91.31 -41.98 35.40
N GLN A 320 -90.18 -42.63 35.70
CA GLN A 320 -90.15 -43.96 36.31
C GLN A 320 -90.80 -43.95 37.69
N ARG A 321 -90.51 -42.94 38.53
CA ARG A 321 -91.16 -42.77 39.84
C ARG A 321 -92.65 -42.50 39.73
N ILE A 322 -93.12 -41.72 38.76
CA ILE A 322 -94.55 -41.48 38.53
C ILE A 322 -95.23 -42.78 38.10
N THR A 323 -94.60 -43.56 37.22
CA THR A 323 -95.12 -44.86 36.78
C THR A 323 -95.17 -45.85 37.95
N ALA A 324 -94.06 -46.01 38.67
CA ALA A 324 -94.00 -46.84 39.87
C ALA A 324 -94.98 -46.37 40.95
N ASN A 325 -95.08 -45.06 41.20
CA ASN A 325 -96.05 -44.51 42.15
C ASN A 325 -97.48 -44.72 41.69
N ARG A 326 -97.78 -44.70 40.38
CA ARG A 326 -99.11 -44.99 39.85
C ARG A 326 -99.48 -46.46 40.06
N ASP A 327 -98.54 -47.37 39.86
CA ASP A 327 -98.72 -48.80 40.12
C ASP A 327 -98.85 -49.08 41.62
N ILE A 328 -98.01 -48.42 42.45
CA ILE A 328 -98.12 -48.43 43.90
C ILE A 328 -99.44 -47.80 44.34
N LEU A 329 -99.95 -46.74 43.71
CA LEU A 329 -101.23 -46.13 44.05
C LEU A 329 -102.39 -47.07 43.72
N ALA A 330 -102.32 -47.78 42.60
CA ALA A 330 -103.30 -48.80 42.24
C ALA A 330 -103.28 -49.95 43.27
N ALA A 331 -102.08 -50.40 43.64
CA ALA A 331 -101.90 -51.41 44.69
C ALA A 331 -102.31 -50.90 46.07
N GLN A 332 -102.06 -49.63 46.40
CA GLN A 332 -102.44 -48.97 47.65
C GLN A 332 -103.93 -48.69 47.70
N GLN A 333 -104.62 -48.41 46.59
CA GLN A 333 -106.07 -48.30 46.56
C GLN A 333 -106.72 -49.66 46.83
N GLN A 334 -106.11 -50.74 46.36
CA GLN A 334 -106.51 -52.11 46.71
C GLN A 334 -106.18 -52.41 48.19
N GLN A 335 -104.96 -52.12 48.63
CA GLN A 335 -104.52 -52.34 50.01
C GLN A 335 -105.22 -51.42 51.01
N LEU A 336 -105.67 -50.20 50.66
CA LEU A 336 -106.48 -49.33 51.52
C LEU A 336 -107.92 -49.82 51.65
N ARG A 337 -108.44 -50.57 50.66
CA ARG A 337 -109.69 -51.33 50.83
C ARG A 337 -109.48 -52.46 51.84
N ASP A 338 -108.34 -53.15 51.78
CA ASP A 338 -108.01 -54.25 52.69
C ASP A 338 -107.55 -53.78 54.09
N GLN A 339 -106.83 -52.66 54.18
CA GLN A 339 -106.38 -52.02 55.42
C GLN A 339 -107.50 -51.22 56.07
N ARG A 340 -108.50 -50.68 55.35
CA ARG A 340 -109.71 -50.19 56.01
C ARG A 340 -110.48 -51.32 56.71
N ALA A 341 -110.31 -52.56 56.26
CA ALA A 341 -110.81 -53.74 56.97
C ALA A 341 -109.91 -54.11 58.17
N ALA A 342 -108.57 -54.00 58.05
CA ALA A 342 -107.61 -54.38 59.12
C ALA A 342 -107.26 -53.27 60.15
N LEU A 343 -107.38 -51.98 59.82
CA LEU A 343 -107.17 -50.84 60.73
C LEU A 343 -108.34 -50.66 61.71
N SER A 344 -109.48 -51.31 61.45
CA SER A 344 -110.50 -51.56 62.47
C SER A 344 -109.98 -52.48 63.60
N GLU A 345 -108.87 -53.19 63.38
CA GLU A 345 -108.33 -54.22 64.28
C GLU A 345 -107.04 -53.76 65.01
N GLN A 346 -106.16 -53.01 64.34
CA GLN A 346 -104.84 -52.61 64.88
C GLN A 346 -104.77 -51.26 65.63
N ALA A 347 -105.86 -50.51 65.73
CA ALA A 347 -105.92 -49.32 66.61
C ALA A 347 -105.75 -49.67 68.11
N SER A 348 -105.66 -50.96 68.45
CA SER A 348 -105.57 -51.50 69.80
C SER A 348 -104.13 -51.70 70.33
N LEU A 349 -103.06 -51.52 69.55
CA LEU A 349 -101.75 -52.07 69.95
C LEU A 349 -100.50 -51.16 69.84
N ILE A 350 -100.65 -49.87 69.52
CA ILE A 350 -99.50 -48.94 69.47
C ILE A 350 -99.49 -48.05 70.71
N GLU A 351 -99.45 -48.68 71.88
CA GLU A 351 -99.12 -48.04 73.16
C GLU A 351 -97.67 -48.34 73.59
N SER A 352 -96.94 -49.21 72.88
CA SER A 352 -95.67 -49.75 73.40
C SER A 352 -94.44 -49.49 72.50
N ARG A 353 -94.22 -48.24 72.10
CA ARG A 353 -92.91 -47.79 71.59
C ARG A 353 -92.28 -46.81 72.56
N GLU A 354 -91.36 -47.24 73.42
CA GLU A 354 -90.42 -46.31 74.06
C GLU A 354 -89.25 -46.96 74.79
N ARG A 355 -88.26 -47.54 74.07
CA ARG A 355 -86.92 -47.80 74.63
C ARG A 355 -85.80 -47.54 73.62
N THR A 356 -85.82 -46.33 73.08
CA THR A 356 -84.64 -45.53 72.73
C THR A 356 -83.92 -45.20 74.06
N ILE A 357 -82.60 -45.25 74.26
CA ILE A 357 -81.70 -44.07 74.14
C ILE A 357 -80.25 -44.37 74.57
N ASP A 358 -79.92 -45.50 75.23
CA ASP A 358 -78.61 -45.61 75.93
C ASP A 358 -77.38 -45.91 75.05
N ARG A 359 -77.52 -46.54 73.86
CA ARG A 359 -76.36 -46.88 73.01
C ARG A 359 -75.72 -45.69 72.27
N GLN A 360 -76.36 -44.53 72.25
CA GLN A 360 -75.90 -43.39 71.44
C GLN A 360 -74.74 -42.61 72.08
N ARG A 361 -74.51 -42.76 73.38
CA ARG A 361 -73.44 -42.02 74.09
C ARG A 361 -72.03 -42.52 73.82
N GLU A 362 -71.85 -43.80 73.49
CA GLU A 362 -70.52 -44.41 73.36
C GLU A 362 -69.86 -44.14 71.99
N TYR A 363 -70.66 -44.08 70.92
CA TYR A 363 -70.16 -43.77 69.56
C TYR A 363 -69.60 -42.35 69.41
N LEU A 364 -70.09 -41.39 70.21
CA LEU A 364 -69.64 -40.00 70.13
C LEU A 364 -68.19 -39.80 70.58
N ILE A 365 -67.68 -40.63 71.49
CA ILE A 365 -66.30 -40.51 72.02
C ILE A 365 -65.27 -40.98 70.98
N TYR A 366 -65.55 -42.08 70.26
CA TYR A 366 -64.65 -42.59 69.22
C TYR A 366 -64.52 -41.64 68.02
N ILE A 367 -65.62 -40.98 67.64
CA ILE A 367 -65.63 -40.01 66.55
C ILE A 367 -64.71 -38.81 66.88
N LEU A 368 -64.68 -38.37 68.14
CA LEU A 368 -63.87 -37.22 68.57
C LEU A 368 -62.35 -37.51 68.48
N ILE A 369 -61.92 -38.72 68.88
CA ILE A 369 -60.50 -39.12 68.83
C ILE A 369 -60.03 -39.25 67.37
N ALA A 370 -60.87 -39.82 66.49
CA ALA A 370 -60.56 -39.96 65.07
C ALA A 370 -60.39 -38.60 64.36
N LEU A 371 -61.23 -37.61 64.70
CA LEU A 371 -61.14 -36.26 64.15
C LEU A 371 -59.84 -35.54 64.55
N LEU A 372 -59.35 -35.75 65.77
CA LEU A 372 -58.13 -35.12 66.27
C LEU A 372 -56.87 -35.67 65.57
N ILE A 373 -56.83 -36.98 65.29
CA ILE A 373 -55.75 -37.62 64.51
C ILE A 373 -55.77 -37.14 63.06
N ALA A 374 -56.95 -37.05 62.44
CA ALA A 374 -57.09 -36.56 61.07
C ALA A 374 -56.63 -35.10 60.91
N SER A 375 -56.91 -34.25 61.91
CA SER A 375 -56.47 -32.85 61.92
C SER A 375 -54.95 -32.70 61.98
N ILE A 376 -54.26 -33.52 62.79
CA ILE A 376 -52.79 -33.48 62.90
C ILE A 376 -52.13 -33.94 61.60
N LEU A 377 -52.64 -35.01 60.98
CA LEU A 377 -52.16 -35.50 59.68
C LEU A 377 -52.40 -34.48 58.55
N GLY A 378 -53.54 -33.78 58.56
CA GLY A 378 -53.85 -32.74 57.59
C GLY A 378 -52.88 -31.55 57.66
N VAL A 379 -52.55 -31.08 58.86
CA VAL A 379 -51.60 -29.97 59.06
C VAL A 379 -50.19 -30.36 58.63
N LEU A 380 -49.75 -31.59 58.93
CA LEU A 380 -48.44 -32.10 58.48
C LEU A 380 -48.38 -32.22 56.95
N SER A 381 -49.43 -32.76 56.31
CA SER A 381 -49.54 -32.90 54.86
C SER A 381 -49.53 -31.54 54.15
N LEU A 382 -50.26 -30.55 54.69
CA LEU A 382 -50.30 -29.19 54.17
C LEU A 382 -48.93 -28.50 54.24
N THR A 383 -48.20 -28.69 55.34
CA THR A 383 -46.88 -28.08 55.54
C THR A 383 -45.84 -28.64 54.55
N LEU A 384 -45.87 -29.95 54.29
CA LEU A 384 -45.00 -30.60 53.29
C LEU A 384 -45.36 -30.18 51.85
N TYR A 385 -46.64 -30.01 51.55
CA TYR A 385 -47.11 -29.57 50.23
C TYR A 385 -46.64 -28.15 49.88
N VAL A 386 -46.71 -27.22 50.84
CA VAL A 386 -46.31 -25.82 50.63
C VAL A 386 -44.79 -25.69 50.41
N ASN A 387 -43.96 -26.44 51.14
CA ASN A 387 -42.51 -26.40 50.97
C ASN A 387 -42.05 -26.98 49.61
N LYS A 388 -42.68 -28.06 49.12
CA LYS A 388 -42.39 -28.65 47.81
C LYS A 388 -42.71 -27.69 46.65
N ARG A 389 -43.77 -26.89 46.79
CA ARG A 389 -44.21 -25.92 45.77
C ARG A 389 -43.26 -24.71 45.64
N ARG A 390 -42.67 -24.25 46.75
CA ARG A 390 -41.69 -23.14 46.75
C ARG A 390 -40.39 -23.49 46.03
N THR A 391 -39.83 -24.67 46.28
CA THR A 391 -38.58 -25.11 45.63
C THR A 391 -38.78 -25.40 44.14
N ALA A 392 -39.95 -25.92 43.75
CA ALA A 392 -40.29 -26.15 42.35
C ALA A 392 -40.42 -24.84 41.55
N SER A 393 -41.01 -23.78 42.13
CA SER A 393 -41.16 -22.48 41.45
C SER A 393 -39.81 -21.82 41.20
N GLN A 394 -38.92 -21.78 42.21
CA GLN A 394 -37.60 -21.15 42.07
C GLN A 394 -36.72 -21.86 41.03
N LEU A 395 -36.82 -23.18 40.91
CA LEU A 395 -36.11 -23.93 39.88
C LEU A 395 -36.69 -23.68 38.47
N MET A 396 -38.03 -23.56 38.36
CA MET A 396 -38.71 -23.28 37.09
C MET A 396 -38.37 -21.89 36.55
N ASP A 397 -38.33 -20.89 37.44
CA ASP A 397 -38.02 -19.50 37.07
C ASP A 397 -36.56 -19.37 36.61
N THR A 398 -35.62 -20.01 37.31
CA THR A 398 -34.18 -20.01 36.92
C THR A 398 -33.93 -20.79 35.61
N LEU A 399 -34.68 -21.87 35.36
CA LEU A 399 -34.62 -22.61 34.09
C LEU A 399 -35.22 -21.82 32.93
N ASN A 400 -36.32 -21.09 33.15
CA ASN A 400 -36.92 -20.24 32.13
C ASN A 400 -36.02 -19.06 31.76
N GLU A 401 -35.37 -18.42 32.74
CA GLU A 401 -34.42 -17.34 32.47
C GLU A 401 -33.20 -17.84 31.68
N LEU A 402 -32.69 -19.04 32.00
CA LEU A 402 -31.58 -19.66 31.26
C LEU A 402 -31.98 -20.02 29.83
N HIS A 403 -33.17 -20.62 29.63
CA HIS A 403 -33.71 -20.94 28.30
C HIS A 403 -33.93 -19.67 27.46
N GLN A 404 -34.53 -18.63 28.03
CA GLN A 404 -34.77 -17.37 27.29
C GLN A 404 -33.46 -16.66 26.91
N ALA A 405 -32.44 -16.68 27.77
CA ALA A 405 -31.13 -16.14 27.44
C ALA A 405 -30.41 -16.96 26.37
N GLN A 406 -30.54 -18.29 26.41
CA GLN A 406 -30.00 -19.19 25.40
C GLN A 406 -30.69 -19.00 24.05
N ASP A 407 -32.02 -18.91 24.02
CA ASP A 407 -32.80 -18.70 22.78
C ASP A 407 -32.44 -17.36 22.12
N LYS A 408 -32.33 -16.28 22.90
CA LYS A 408 -31.89 -14.97 22.40
C LYS A 408 -30.46 -14.98 21.85
N LEU A 409 -29.56 -15.77 22.45
CA LEU A 409 -28.17 -15.90 21.97
C LEU A 409 -28.07 -16.80 20.73
N VAL A 410 -28.87 -17.86 20.62
CA VAL A 410 -29.00 -18.68 19.41
C VAL A 410 -29.57 -17.85 18.27
N GLU A 411 -30.55 -16.98 18.52
CA GLU A 411 -31.09 -16.06 17.52
C GLU A 411 -30.06 -15.02 17.06
N SER A 412 -29.27 -14.47 18.01
CA SER A 412 -28.14 -13.59 17.68
C SER A 412 -27.05 -14.30 16.87
N GLU A 413 -26.81 -15.59 17.10
CA GLU A 413 -25.84 -16.37 16.33
C GLU A 413 -26.39 -16.75 14.95
N LYS A 414 -27.68 -17.09 14.83
CA LYS A 414 -28.36 -17.25 13.54
C LYS A 414 -28.22 -15.98 12.69
N MET A 415 -28.41 -14.81 13.30
CA MET A 415 -28.23 -13.51 12.65
C MET A 415 -26.77 -13.26 12.24
N ALA A 416 -25.79 -13.66 13.05
CA ALA A 416 -24.37 -13.51 12.73
C ALA A 416 -23.89 -14.50 11.63
N ALA A 417 -24.37 -15.74 11.67
CA ALA A 417 -24.11 -16.75 10.64
C ALA A 417 -24.74 -16.34 9.31
N LEU A 418 -25.99 -15.86 9.34
CA LEU A 418 -26.68 -15.28 8.20
C LEU A 418 -25.94 -14.03 7.69
N GLY A 419 -25.43 -13.17 8.58
CA GLY A 419 -24.63 -11.99 8.22
C GLY A 419 -23.34 -12.32 7.47
N ASN A 420 -22.60 -13.35 7.89
CA ASN A 420 -21.42 -13.82 7.16
C ASN A 420 -21.77 -14.45 5.80
N LEU A 421 -22.88 -15.19 5.73
CA LEU A 421 -23.36 -15.81 4.50
C LEU A 421 -23.87 -14.76 3.50
N VAL A 422 -24.57 -13.74 3.99
CA VAL A 422 -25.03 -12.57 3.20
C VAL A 422 -23.84 -11.76 2.68
N ALA A 423 -22.81 -11.51 3.49
CA ALA A 423 -21.61 -10.79 3.05
C ALA A 423 -20.84 -11.57 1.96
N GLY A 424 -20.73 -12.89 2.09
CA GLY A 424 -20.10 -13.76 1.09
C GLY A 424 -20.90 -13.84 -0.22
N VAL A 425 -22.22 -14.01 -0.12
CA VAL A 425 -23.12 -14.04 -1.29
C VAL A 425 -23.15 -12.69 -1.99
N ALA A 426 -23.16 -11.57 -1.26
CA ALA A 426 -23.10 -10.24 -1.85
C ALA A 426 -21.81 -10.06 -2.67
N HIS A 427 -20.66 -10.47 -2.14
CA HIS A 427 -19.38 -10.36 -2.85
C HIS A 427 -19.33 -11.24 -4.13
N GLU A 428 -19.87 -12.46 -4.05
CA GLU A 428 -19.90 -13.39 -5.19
C GLU A 428 -21.05 -13.17 -6.18
N VAL A 429 -22.07 -12.41 -5.82
CA VAL A 429 -23.08 -11.86 -6.74
C VAL A 429 -22.50 -10.63 -7.44
N ASN A 430 -21.86 -9.73 -6.70
CA ASN A 430 -21.29 -8.50 -7.24
C ASN A 430 -20.19 -8.76 -8.28
N THR A 431 -19.40 -9.82 -8.13
CA THR A 431 -18.32 -10.15 -9.07
C THR A 431 -18.82 -10.49 -10.49
N PRO A 432 -19.67 -11.52 -10.72
CA PRO A 432 -20.24 -11.81 -12.03
C PRO A 432 -21.16 -10.69 -12.53
N LEU A 433 -21.84 -9.97 -11.63
CA LEU A 433 -22.65 -8.81 -12.00
C LEU A 433 -21.79 -7.67 -12.56
N GLY A 434 -20.62 -7.40 -11.95
CA GLY A 434 -19.65 -6.42 -12.45
C GLY A 434 -19.06 -6.80 -13.80
N VAL A 435 -18.81 -8.10 -14.04
CA VAL A 435 -18.35 -8.60 -15.34
C VAL A 435 -19.45 -8.44 -16.40
N ALA A 436 -20.70 -8.78 -16.08
CA ALA A 436 -21.84 -8.57 -16.96
C ALA A 436 -22.03 -7.07 -17.29
N LEU A 437 -21.94 -6.20 -16.28
CA LEU A 437 -22.04 -4.75 -16.46
C LEU A 437 -20.93 -4.23 -17.36
N THR A 438 -19.67 -4.64 -17.13
CA THR A 438 -18.52 -4.22 -17.95
C THR A 438 -18.67 -4.70 -19.40
N ALA A 439 -19.10 -5.95 -19.62
CA ALA A 439 -19.34 -6.48 -20.96
C ALA A 439 -20.45 -5.71 -21.69
N THR A 440 -21.49 -5.31 -20.96
CA THR A 440 -22.61 -4.51 -21.50
C THR A 440 -22.16 -3.08 -21.83
N SER A 441 -21.34 -2.45 -20.99
CA SER A 441 -20.75 -1.13 -21.27
C SER A 441 -19.82 -1.16 -22.49
N MET A 442 -18.94 -2.15 -22.61
CA MET A 442 -18.09 -2.32 -23.79
C MET A 442 -18.90 -2.52 -25.07
N LEU A 443 -20.01 -3.26 -24.99
CA LEU A 443 -20.93 -3.43 -26.10
C LEU A 443 -21.57 -2.09 -26.51
N ASN A 444 -21.93 -1.26 -25.53
CA ASN A 444 -22.52 0.05 -25.75
C ASN A 444 -21.54 1.03 -26.41
N ASP A 445 -20.28 1.07 -25.95
CA ASP A 445 -19.22 1.90 -26.55
C ASP A 445 -18.95 1.49 -28.01
N ARG A 446 -18.87 0.18 -28.26
CA ARG A 446 -18.69 -0.38 -29.61
C ARG A 446 -19.88 -0.06 -30.52
N ARG A 447 -21.10 -0.07 -29.97
CA ARG A 447 -22.31 0.33 -30.70
C ARG A 447 -22.23 1.81 -31.10
N GLU A 448 -21.78 2.71 -30.22
CA GLU A 448 -21.61 4.13 -30.58
C GLU A 448 -20.60 4.33 -31.70
N ILE A 449 -19.46 3.64 -31.66
CA ILE A 449 -18.46 3.66 -32.75
C ILE A 449 -19.08 3.18 -34.06
N LEU A 450 -19.88 2.10 -34.03
CA LEU A 450 -20.56 1.60 -35.22
C LEU A 450 -21.57 2.61 -35.76
N VAL A 451 -22.39 3.22 -34.90
CA VAL A 451 -23.37 4.24 -35.29
C VAL A 451 -22.68 5.44 -35.95
N HIS A 452 -21.53 5.88 -35.43
CA HIS A 452 -20.75 6.96 -36.02
C HIS A 452 -20.28 6.63 -37.44
N HIS A 453 -19.68 5.45 -37.64
CA HIS A 453 -19.25 5.02 -38.98
C HIS A 453 -20.41 4.85 -39.98
N VAL A 454 -21.59 4.46 -39.50
CA VAL A 454 -22.81 4.40 -40.33
C VAL A 454 -23.23 5.80 -40.75
N GLN A 455 -23.26 6.77 -39.82
CA GLN A 455 -23.69 8.15 -40.09
C GLN A 455 -22.75 8.88 -41.04
N GLU A 456 -21.44 8.64 -40.95
CA GLU A 456 -20.45 9.22 -41.85
C GLU A 456 -20.36 8.53 -43.22
N GLY A 457 -21.07 7.41 -43.42
CA GLY A 457 -20.94 6.58 -44.62
C GLY A 457 -19.56 5.92 -44.76
N SER A 458 -18.79 5.81 -43.67
CA SER A 458 -17.43 5.27 -43.64
C SER A 458 -17.37 3.79 -43.21
N LEU A 459 -18.52 3.17 -42.93
CA LEU A 459 -18.60 1.78 -42.46
C LEU A 459 -18.11 0.78 -43.51
N THR A 460 -17.07 0.04 -43.16
CA THR A 460 -16.56 -1.09 -43.95
C THR A 460 -17.16 -2.42 -43.50
N ARG A 461 -17.13 -3.41 -44.40
CA ARG A 461 -17.54 -4.79 -44.09
C ARG A 461 -16.71 -5.40 -42.95
N GLU A 462 -15.42 -5.08 -42.87
CA GLU A 462 -14.54 -5.60 -41.83
C GLU A 462 -14.92 -5.04 -40.45
N GLN A 463 -15.21 -3.73 -40.35
CA GLN A 463 -15.66 -3.11 -39.10
C GLN A 463 -17.00 -3.69 -38.62
N LEU A 464 -17.93 -3.95 -39.54
CA LEU A 464 -19.21 -4.57 -39.22
C LEU A 464 -19.02 -6.00 -38.69
N LEU A 465 -18.22 -6.83 -39.37
CA LEU A 465 -17.94 -8.20 -38.92
C LEU A 465 -17.21 -8.22 -37.56
N ARG A 466 -16.28 -7.28 -37.35
CA ARG A 466 -15.59 -7.11 -36.07
C ARG A 466 -16.57 -6.78 -34.95
N PHE A 467 -17.49 -5.84 -35.18
CA PHE A 467 -18.53 -5.49 -34.22
C PHE A 467 -19.43 -6.69 -33.90
N LEU A 468 -19.87 -7.45 -34.90
CA LEU A 468 -20.75 -8.61 -34.69
C LEU A 468 -20.08 -9.69 -33.81
N ASN A 469 -18.85 -10.09 -34.14
CA ASN A 469 -18.10 -11.07 -33.34
C ASN A 469 -17.85 -10.59 -31.92
N GLN A 470 -17.48 -9.32 -31.78
CA GLN A 470 -17.25 -8.68 -30.48
C GLN A 470 -18.51 -8.54 -29.64
N SER A 471 -19.66 -8.35 -30.30
CA SER A 471 -20.95 -8.25 -29.62
C SER A 471 -21.44 -9.62 -29.14
N GLU A 472 -21.25 -10.66 -29.96
CA GLU A 472 -21.53 -12.04 -29.58
C GLU A 472 -20.72 -12.47 -28.36
N GLU A 473 -19.44 -12.11 -28.31
CA GLU A 473 -18.57 -12.38 -27.16
C GLU A 473 -19.07 -11.67 -25.88
N SER A 474 -19.40 -10.38 -25.97
CA SER A 474 -19.94 -9.60 -24.84
C SER A 474 -21.30 -10.12 -24.35
N LEU A 475 -22.19 -10.51 -25.26
CA LEU A 475 -23.51 -11.08 -24.92
C LEU A 475 -23.36 -12.46 -24.26
N THR A 476 -22.53 -13.34 -24.81
CA THR A 476 -22.26 -14.67 -24.24
C THR A 476 -21.67 -14.56 -22.83
N LEU A 477 -20.73 -13.63 -22.63
CA LEU A 477 -20.13 -13.36 -21.33
C LEU A 477 -21.18 -12.85 -20.32
N THR A 478 -22.09 -11.98 -20.77
CA THR A 478 -23.19 -11.43 -19.96
C THR A 478 -24.17 -12.52 -19.54
N GLU A 479 -24.66 -13.33 -20.49
CA GLU A 479 -25.60 -14.43 -20.21
C GLU A 479 -25.03 -15.45 -19.23
N LYS A 480 -23.77 -15.86 -19.42
CA LYS A 480 -23.10 -16.82 -18.53
C LYS A 480 -23.02 -16.32 -17.10
N ASN A 481 -22.70 -15.03 -16.91
CA ASN A 481 -22.58 -14.43 -15.58
C ASN A 481 -23.94 -14.15 -14.93
N LEU A 482 -24.94 -13.70 -15.69
CA LEU A 482 -26.31 -13.55 -15.17
C LEU A 482 -26.94 -14.89 -14.78
N SER A 483 -26.70 -15.95 -15.57
CA SER A 483 -27.13 -17.31 -15.22
C SER A 483 -26.45 -17.81 -13.92
N ARG A 484 -25.18 -17.44 -13.70
CA ARG A 484 -24.47 -17.74 -12.45
C ARG A 484 -25.08 -16.98 -11.26
N VAL A 485 -25.42 -15.70 -11.43
CA VAL A 485 -26.11 -14.89 -10.42
C VAL A 485 -27.47 -15.51 -10.07
N ALA A 486 -28.26 -15.91 -11.06
CA ALA A 486 -29.57 -16.54 -10.84
C ALA A 486 -29.45 -17.85 -10.02
N ARG A 487 -28.46 -18.70 -10.33
CA ARG A 487 -28.19 -19.92 -9.54
C ARG A 487 -27.78 -19.61 -8.10
N LEU A 488 -26.89 -18.63 -7.90
CA LEU A 488 -26.46 -18.22 -6.56
C LEU A 488 -27.63 -17.71 -5.72
N ILE A 489 -28.49 -16.87 -6.30
CA ILE A 489 -29.70 -16.35 -5.64
C ILE A 489 -30.69 -17.49 -5.34
N SER A 490 -30.90 -18.42 -6.27
CA SER A 490 -31.80 -19.57 -6.07
C SER A 490 -31.33 -20.47 -4.94
N ASN A 491 -30.03 -20.81 -4.91
CA ASN A 491 -29.45 -21.67 -3.88
C ASN A 491 -29.44 -20.96 -2.51
N PHE A 492 -29.14 -19.66 -2.48
CA PHE A 492 -29.22 -18.86 -1.26
C PHE A 492 -30.65 -18.79 -0.72
N LYS A 493 -31.64 -18.57 -1.60
CA LYS A 493 -33.06 -18.54 -1.23
C LYS A 493 -33.50 -19.88 -0.63
N GLN A 494 -33.11 -21.01 -1.21
CA GLN A 494 -33.50 -22.34 -0.72
C GLN A 494 -32.92 -22.62 0.67
N VAL A 495 -31.63 -22.30 0.89
CA VAL A 495 -30.97 -22.49 2.19
C VAL A 495 -31.50 -21.53 3.27
N ALA A 496 -31.73 -20.26 2.93
CA ALA A 496 -32.25 -19.26 3.86
C ALA A 496 -33.72 -19.51 4.23
N VAL A 497 -34.55 -19.97 3.29
CA VAL A 497 -35.96 -20.31 3.55
C VAL A 497 -36.07 -21.61 4.35
N ASP A 498 -35.32 -22.66 4.00
CA ASP A 498 -35.39 -23.93 4.73
C ASP A 498 -34.87 -23.81 6.17
N GLN A 499 -33.90 -22.93 6.47
CA GLN A 499 -33.44 -22.66 7.85
C GLN A 499 -34.47 -21.91 8.73
N MET A 500 -35.46 -21.23 8.12
CA MET A 500 -36.50 -20.48 8.82
C MET A 500 -37.81 -21.26 8.97
N VAL A 501 -38.03 -22.29 8.15
CA VAL A 501 -39.29 -23.01 8.06
C VAL A 501 -39.20 -24.36 8.77
N THR A 502 -40.02 -24.55 9.82
CA THR A 502 -40.13 -25.82 10.57
C THR A 502 -41.15 -26.75 9.92
N GLU A 503 -41.23 -26.77 8.59
CA GLU A 503 -42.21 -27.57 7.87
C GLU A 503 -41.68 -28.98 7.60
N ARG A 504 -42.51 -29.96 7.92
CA ARG A 504 -42.23 -31.37 7.72
C ARG A 504 -42.53 -31.74 6.28
N ARG A 505 -41.58 -32.37 5.59
CA ARG A 505 -41.79 -32.95 4.26
C ARG A 505 -40.99 -34.23 4.08
N THR A 506 -41.47 -35.06 3.16
CA THR A 506 -40.73 -36.24 2.69
C THR A 506 -39.64 -35.80 1.73
N ILE A 507 -38.41 -36.26 1.96
CA ILE A 507 -37.24 -36.01 1.11
C ILE A 507 -36.54 -37.32 0.77
N ASP A 508 -35.89 -37.37 -0.39
CA ASP A 508 -34.83 -38.34 -0.65
C ASP A 508 -33.54 -37.84 0.03
N LEU A 509 -33.04 -38.61 1.01
CA LEU A 509 -31.91 -38.17 1.83
C LEU A 509 -30.63 -38.00 1.00
N GLY A 510 -30.38 -38.88 0.02
CA GLY A 510 -29.18 -38.83 -0.79
C GLY A 510 -29.12 -37.57 -1.65
N THR A 511 -30.21 -37.31 -2.37
CA THR A 511 -30.37 -36.13 -3.22
C THR A 511 -30.29 -34.85 -2.40
N TYR A 512 -30.95 -34.81 -1.24
CA TYR A 512 -30.96 -33.63 -0.40
C TYR A 512 -29.60 -33.32 0.25
N ILE A 513 -28.86 -34.34 0.70
CA ILE A 513 -27.49 -34.15 1.20
C ILE A 513 -26.57 -33.66 0.09
N GLU A 514 -26.70 -34.18 -1.14
CA GLU A 514 -25.94 -33.69 -2.30
C GLU A 514 -26.24 -32.20 -2.59
N GLU A 515 -27.51 -31.79 -2.53
CA GLU A 515 -27.90 -30.38 -2.68
C GLU A 515 -27.23 -29.48 -1.64
N ILE A 516 -27.24 -29.89 -0.36
CA ILE A 516 -26.60 -29.16 0.73
C ILE A 516 -25.08 -29.07 0.51
N MET A 517 -24.43 -30.20 0.22
CA MET A 517 -22.97 -30.25 0.02
C MET A 517 -22.54 -29.47 -1.23
N SER A 518 -23.35 -29.46 -2.28
CA SER A 518 -23.15 -28.64 -3.47
C SER A 518 -23.22 -27.15 -3.16
N ALA A 519 -24.15 -26.72 -2.29
CA ALA A 519 -24.21 -25.34 -1.81
C ALA A 519 -22.97 -24.94 -0.98
N LEU A 520 -22.43 -25.88 -0.19
CA LEU A 520 -21.21 -25.68 0.61
C LEU A 520 -19.90 -25.90 -0.17
N SER A 521 -19.98 -26.33 -1.43
CA SER A 521 -18.82 -26.71 -2.24
C SER A 521 -17.81 -25.57 -2.43
N ILE A 522 -18.25 -24.31 -2.35
CA ILE A 522 -17.37 -23.14 -2.47
C ILE A 522 -16.47 -23.00 -1.23
N GLU A 523 -17.03 -23.15 -0.04
CA GLU A 523 -16.27 -23.09 1.21
C GLU A 523 -15.29 -24.26 1.32
N LEU A 524 -15.75 -25.46 0.93
CA LEU A 524 -14.91 -26.66 0.87
C LEU A 524 -13.74 -26.50 -0.11
N LYS A 525 -13.97 -25.95 -1.32
CA LYS A 525 -12.92 -25.69 -2.31
C LYS A 525 -11.89 -24.68 -1.81
N ARG A 526 -12.31 -23.60 -1.15
CA ARG A 526 -11.40 -22.62 -0.54
C ARG A 526 -10.52 -23.25 0.54
N ALA A 527 -11.09 -24.17 1.30
CA ALA A 527 -10.39 -24.93 2.33
C ALA A 527 -9.57 -26.11 1.77
N HIS A 528 -9.54 -26.33 0.45
CA HIS A 528 -8.87 -27.47 -0.20
C HIS A 528 -9.37 -28.84 0.29
N ILE A 529 -10.68 -28.93 0.58
CA ILE A 529 -11.34 -30.13 1.06
C ILE A 529 -12.20 -30.74 -0.05
N GLU A 530 -12.04 -32.03 -0.28
CA GLU A 530 -12.91 -32.84 -1.14
C GLU A 530 -13.99 -33.52 -0.28
N TYR A 531 -15.17 -33.76 -0.85
CA TYR A 531 -16.22 -34.51 -0.15
C TYR A 531 -16.64 -35.74 -0.96
N ARG A 532 -17.01 -36.82 -0.26
CA ARG A 532 -17.53 -38.06 -0.83
C ARG A 532 -18.85 -38.41 -0.16
N ILE A 533 -19.88 -38.66 -0.97
CA ILE A 533 -21.17 -39.15 -0.51
C ILE A 533 -21.30 -40.62 -0.95
N ASP A 534 -21.48 -41.52 0.02
CA ASP A 534 -21.72 -42.95 -0.19
C ASP A 534 -23.08 -43.33 0.41
N ILE A 535 -24.13 -43.07 -0.37
CA ILE A 535 -25.53 -43.38 -0.03
C ILE A 535 -26.07 -44.24 -1.18
N GLN A 536 -26.01 -45.57 -1.01
CA GLN A 536 -26.25 -46.54 -2.09
C GLN A 536 -27.73 -46.93 -2.25
N GLU A 537 -28.58 -46.58 -1.28
CA GLU A 537 -30.02 -46.87 -1.30
C GLU A 537 -30.82 -45.56 -1.37
N GLU A 538 -31.93 -45.54 -2.13
CA GLU A 538 -32.94 -44.49 -2.01
C GLU A 538 -33.57 -44.57 -0.61
N ILE A 539 -33.24 -43.58 0.23
CA ILE A 539 -33.74 -43.45 1.60
C ILE A 539 -34.69 -42.27 1.61
N GLU A 540 -35.97 -42.57 1.41
CA GLU A 540 -37.04 -41.62 1.69
C GLU A 540 -37.20 -41.45 3.21
N MET A 541 -37.15 -40.18 3.64
CA MET A 541 -37.26 -39.79 5.03
C MET A 541 -38.29 -38.67 5.18
N ASP A 542 -39.20 -38.84 6.14
CA ASP A 542 -40.17 -37.83 6.53
C ASP A 542 -39.65 -37.06 7.75
N THR A 543 -39.13 -35.86 7.49
CA THR A 543 -38.31 -35.09 8.43
C THR A 543 -38.54 -33.58 8.28
N ILE A 544 -37.74 -32.78 8.99
CA ILE A 544 -37.67 -31.32 8.86
C ILE A 544 -36.36 -30.99 8.12
N PRO A 545 -36.41 -30.73 6.80
CA PRO A 545 -35.20 -30.61 5.98
C PRO A 545 -34.32 -29.42 6.36
N GLY A 546 -34.92 -28.34 6.86
CA GLY A 546 -34.19 -27.20 7.42
C GLY A 546 -33.24 -27.58 8.56
N ALA A 547 -33.72 -28.42 9.48
CA ALA A 547 -32.90 -28.92 10.59
C ALA A 547 -31.74 -29.79 10.08
N MET A 548 -31.99 -30.63 9.07
CA MET A 548 -30.93 -31.42 8.43
C MET A 548 -29.88 -30.54 7.74
N ALA A 549 -30.31 -29.54 6.96
CA ALA A 549 -29.40 -28.61 6.30
C ALA A 549 -28.53 -27.84 7.31
N GLN A 550 -29.12 -27.41 8.42
CA GLN A 550 -28.40 -26.73 9.49
C GLN A 550 -27.39 -27.66 10.20
N ILE A 551 -27.77 -28.92 10.45
CA ILE A 551 -26.86 -29.92 11.02
C ILE A 551 -25.64 -30.09 10.11
N MET A 552 -25.86 -30.36 8.82
CA MET A 552 -24.78 -30.57 7.87
C MET A 552 -23.89 -29.34 7.72
N THR A 553 -24.50 -28.14 7.66
CA THR A 553 -23.76 -26.87 7.57
C THR A 553 -22.87 -26.66 8.79
N ASN A 554 -23.38 -26.92 10.00
CA ASN A 554 -22.60 -26.78 11.23
C ASN A 554 -21.46 -27.81 11.32
N LEU A 555 -21.69 -29.04 10.86
CA LEU A 555 -20.65 -30.07 10.84
C LEU A 555 -19.54 -29.72 9.84
N VAL A 556 -19.89 -29.33 8.61
CA VAL A 556 -18.93 -28.90 7.58
C VAL A 556 -18.13 -27.68 8.02
N THR A 557 -18.80 -26.64 8.53
CA THR A 557 -18.11 -25.41 8.97
C THR A 557 -17.19 -25.67 10.17
N ASN A 558 -17.58 -26.58 11.07
CA ASN A 558 -16.69 -27.02 12.16
C ASN A 558 -15.49 -27.80 11.64
N SER A 559 -15.65 -28.71 10.69
CA SER A 559 -14.52 -29.43 10.09
C SER A 559 -13.56 -28.48 9.38
N ILE A 560 -14.05 -27.52 8.58
CA ILE A 560 -13.21 -26.49 7.93
C ILE A 560 -12.44 -25.70 9.00
N ARG A 561 -13.13 -25.22 10.03
CA ARG A 561 -12.55 -24.28 10.99
C ARG A 561 -11.61 -24.96 11.99
N HIS A 562 -11.97 -26.13 12.49
CA HIS A 562 -11.26 -26.81 13.58
C HIS A 562 -10.45 -28.01 13.11
N GLY A 563 -10.91 -28.71 12.08
CA GLY A 563 -10.26 -29.91 11.53
C GLY A 563 -9.10 -29.59 10.60
N TYR A 564 -9.18 -28.53 9.80
CA TYR A 564 -8.14 -28.21 8.80
C TYR A 564 -7.45 -26.86 9.11
N SER A 565 -6.14 -26.81 8.90
CA SER A 565 -5.35 -25.58 8.97
C SER A 565 -5.33 -24.89 7.62
N THR A 566 -5.44 -23.56 7.62
CA THR A 566 -5.43 -22.69 6.41
C THR A 566 -4.03 -22.45 5.84
N ASP A 567 -3.03 -23.27 6.17
CA ASP A 567 -1.69 -23.10 5.65
C ASP A 567 -1.63 -23.55 4.19
N GLU A 568 -1.37 -22.62 3.28
CA GLU A 568 -1.29 -22.83 1.81
C GLU A 568 -0.21 -23.86 1.38
N HIS A 569 0.60 -24.36 2.31
CA HIS A 569 1.68 -25.32 2.08
C HIS A 569 1.34 -26.76 2.49
N ALA A 570 0.11 -27.05 2.93
CA ALA A 570 -0.29 -28.40 3.25
C ALA A 570 -0.45 -29.26 1.97
N GLU A 571 0.43 -30.24 1.78
CA GLU A 571 0.35 -31.20 0.66
C GLU A 571 -0.86 -32.15 0.73
N HIS A 572 -1.62 -32.11 1.84
CA HIS A 572 -2.76 -32.99 2.07
C HIS A 572 -4.09 -32.28 1.78
N LYS A 573 -4.84 -32.80 0.80
CA LYS A 573 -6.23 -32.41 0.58
C LYS A 573 -7.10 -33.10 1.61
N GLY A 574 -7.80 -32.32 2.44
CA GLY A 574 -8.74 -32.89 3.41
C GLY A 574 -9.91 -33.59 2.72
N THR A 575 -10.44 -34.64 3.34
CA THR A 575 -11.60 -35.40 2.84
C THR A 575 -12.70 -35.47 3.88
N ILE A 576 -13.90 -35.05 3.50
CA ILE A 576 -15.13 -35.29 4.27
C ILE A 576 -15.90 -36.43 3.63
N SER A 577 -16.22 -37.47 4.41
CA SER A 577 -16.99 -38.63 3.99
C SER A 577 -18.35 -38.65 4.65
N ILE A 578 -19.40 -38.72 3.84
CA ILE A 578 -20.79 -38.80 4.30
C ILE A 578 -21.37 -40.12 3.81
N SER A 579 -21.95 -40.89 4.72
CA SER A 579 -22.64 -42.14 4.36
C SER A 579 -23.93 -42.29 5.14
N ALA A 580 -24.93 -42.94 4.55
CA ALA A 580 -26.19 -43.19 5.20
C ALA A 580 -26.68 -44.60 4.90
N ARG A 581 -27.22 -45.27 5.92
CA ARG A 581 -27.83 -46.60 5.80
C ARG A 581 -29.07 -46.72 6.65
N ARG A 582 -29.98 -47.61 6.26
CA ARG A 582 -31.13 -47.99 7.09
C ARG A 582 -30.63 -48.73 8.33
N ALA A 583 -31.22 -48.42 9.48
CA ALA A 583 -30.93 -49.04 10.77
C ALA A 583 -32.19 -49.66 11.37
N ASP A 584 -32.02 -50.51 12.39
CA ASP A 584 -33.12 -51.20 13.04
C ASP A 584 -34.15 -50.22 13.64
N GLY A 585 -35.42 -50.64 13.66
CA GLY A 585 -36.49 -49.88 14.33
C GLY A 585 -37.01 -48.65 13.57
N ASN A 586 -36.98 -48.65 12.23
CA ASN A 586 -37.38 -47.52 11.38
C ASN A 586 -36.48 -46.28 11.56
N ASN A 587 -35.18 -46.49 11.73
CA ASN A 587 -34.19 -45.43 11.84
C ASN A 587 -33.27 -45.42 10.61
N VAL A 588 -32.58 -44.30 10.43
CA VAL A 588 -31.51 -44.07 9.46
C VAL A 588 -30.26 -43.70 10.25
N GLN A 589 -29.17 -44.38 9.99
CA GLN A 589 -27.86 -44.02 10.51
C GLN A 589 -27.12 -43.20 9.46
N LEU A 590 -26.91 -41.92 9.76
CA LEU A 590 -26.13 -40.98 8.96
C LEU A 590 -24.77 -40.77 9.63
N SER A 591 -23.69 -41.01 8.90
CA SER A 591 -22.32 -40.82 9.36
C SER A 591 -21.68 -39.66 8.61
N PHE A 592 -21.13 -38.71 9.34
CA PHE A 592 -20.33 -37.62 8.82
C PHE A 592 -18.94 -37.73 9.43
N CYS A 593 -17.92 -38.00 8.61
CA CYS A 593 -16.54 -38.09 9.07
C CYS A 593 -15.63 -37.11 8.32
N ASP A 594 -14.75 -36.41 9.03
CA ASP A 594 -13.62 -35.67 8.48
C ASP A 594 -12.30 -36.36 8.84
N ASP A 595 -11.27 -36.14 8.04
CA ASP A 595 -9.88 -36.58 8.27
C ASP A 595 -8.98 -35.46 8.84
N GLY A 596 -9.59 -34.50 9.55
CA GLY A 596 -8.89 -33.36 10.12
C GLY A 596 -8.04 -33.67 11.36
N ALA A 597 -7.67 -32.63 12.10
CA ALA A 597 -6.81 -32.68 13.27
C ALA A 597 -7.39 -33.51 14.45
N GLY A 598 -8.68 -33.82 14.43
CA GLY A 598 -9.37 -34.53 15.51
C GLY A 598 -9.35 -33.79 16.85
N MET A 599 -9.77 -34.47 17.91
CA MET A 599 -9.95 -33.91 19.24
C MET A 599 -9.37 -34.81 20.32
N ASN A 600 -8.85 -34.20 21.40
CA ASN A 600 -8.47 -34.92 22.61
C ASN A 600 -9.68 -35.21 23.50
N GLU A 601 -9.53 -36.11 24.47
CA GLU A 601 -10.63 -36.55 25.34
C GLU A 601 -11.26 -35.41 26.15
N ALA A 602 -10.46 -34.44 26.61
CA ALA A 602 -10.95 -33.26 27.32
C ALA A 602 -11.84 -32.35 26.44
N THR A 603 -11.54 -32.25 25.15
CA THR A 603 -12.33 -31.49 24.16
C THR A 603 -13.59 -32.25 23.79
N LEU A 604 -13.48 -33.57 23.59
CA LEU A 604 -14.59 -34.45 23.23
C LEU A 604 -15.71 -34.43 24.28
N GLN A 605 -15.37 -34.41 25.57
CA GLN A 605 -16.35 -34.33 26.67
C GLN A 605 -17.13 -33.01 26.70
N LYS A 606 -16.55 -31.94 26.15
CA LYS A 606 -17.10 -30.57 26.21
C LYS A 606 -17.65 -30.08 24.88
N ILE A 607 -17.57 -30.86 23.82
CA ILE A 607 -17.89 -30.41 22.45
C ILE A 607 -19.35 -29.94 22.30
N PHE A 608 -20.27 -30.52 23.08
CA PHE A 608 -21.69 -30.14 23.10
C PHE A 608 -22.02 -29.09 24.16
N GLU A 609 -21.04 -28.63 24.96
CA GLU A 609 -21.27 -27.57 25.94
C GLU A 609 -21.43 -26.21 25.22
N PRO A 610 -22.47 -25.42 25.56
CA PRO A 610 -22.63 -24.08 25.04
C PRO A 610 -21.40 -23.21 25.28
N PHE A 611 -21.00 -22.44 24.26
CA PHE A 611 -19.86 -21.53 24.27
C PHE A 611 -18.50 -22.21 24.44
N PHE A 612 -18.39 -23.53 24.30
CA PHE A 612 -17.08 -24.19 24.28
C PHE A 612 -16.49 -24.12 22.86
N THR A 613 -15.24 -23.66 22.73
CA THR A 613 -14.53 -23.64 21.45
C THR A 613 -13.02 -23.63 21.66
N THR A 614 -12.28 -24.32 20.79
CA THR A 614 -10.81 -24.28 20.77
C THR A 614 -10.24 -23.10 19.98
N LYS A 615 -11.09 -22.31 19.29
CA LYS A 615 -10.71 -21.19 18.42
C LYS A 615 -11.42 -19.88 18.78
N ARG A 616 -11.61 -19.60 20.09
CA ARG A 616 -12.30 -18.39 20.60
C ARG A 616 -11.73 -17.08 20.03
N ASN A 617 -10.41 -16.96 19.98
CA ASN A 617 -9.72 -15.76 19.49
C ASN A 617 -9.68 -15.64 17.95
N GLN A 618 -10.25 -16.61 17.23
CA GLN A 618 -10.34 -16.63 15.76
C GLN A 618 -11.80 -16.58 15.28
N GLY A 619 -12.72 -16.02 16.10
CA GLY A 619 -14.13 -15.89 15.75
C GLY A 619 -14.97 -17.14 16.03
N GLY A 620 -14.46 -18.10 16.82
CA GLY A 620 -15.22 -19.24 17.33
C GLY A 620 -16.26 -18.81 18.37
N THR A 621 -17.54 -19.00 18.07
CA THR A 621 -18.67 -18.72 18.97
C THR A 621 -18.83 -19.83 20.02
N GLY A 622 -18.65 -21.10 19.60
CA GLY A 622 -18.82 -22.29 20.43
C GLY A 622 -20.26 -22.74 20.59
N LEU A 623 -21.14 -22.35 19.66
CA LEU A 623 -22.58 -22.65 19.72
C LEU A 623 -23.06 -23.62 18.62
N GLY A 624 -22.28 -23.80 17.54
CA GLY A 624 -22.65 -24.69 16.43
C GLY A 624 -22.93 -26.14 16.85
N MET A 625 -22.10 -26.73 17.70
CA MET A 625 -22.29 -28.11 18.17
C MET A 625 -23.45 -28.29 19.17
N PRO A 626 -23.65 -27.40 20.15
CA PRO A 626 -24.89 -27.34 20.93
C PRO A 626 -26.15 -27.24 20.07
N ILE A 627 -26.11 -26.45 18.98
CA ILE A 627 -27.21 -26.37 18.01
C ILE A 627 -27.42 -27.73 17.34
N VAL A 628 -26.38 -28.37 16.82
CA VAL A 628 -26.48 -29.71 16.21
C VAL A 628 -27.10 -30.71 17.20
N TYR A 629 -26.65 -30.70 18.46
CA TYR A 629 -27.17 -31.58 19.49
C TYR A 629 -28.67 -31.37 19.71
N ASN A 630 -29.12 -30.12 19.82
CA ASN A 630 -30.53 -29.79 20.01
C ASN A 630 -31.37 -30.13 18.77
N LEU A 631 -30.89 -29.83 17.56
CA LEU A 631 -31.59 -30.18 16.32
C LEU A 631 -31.78 -31.69 16.20
N VAL A 632 -30.75 -32.49 16.49
CA VAL A 632 -30.85 -33.95 16.45
C VAL A 632 -31.78 -34.48 17.54
N ARG A 633 -31.54 -34.12 18.80
CA ARG A 633 -32.25 -34.68 19.96
C ARG A 633 -33.69 -34.15 20.09
N GLN A 634 -33.87 -32.83 20.00
CA GLN A 634 -35.13 -32.17 20.31
C GLN A 634 -36.05 -32.08 19.09
N GLN A 635 -35.50 -31.73 17.92
CA GLN A 635 -36.31 -31.45 16.73
C GLN A 635 -36.48 -32.69 15.85
N LEU A 636 -35.39 -33.41 15.57
CA LEU A 636 -35.41 -34.64 14.76
C LEU A 636 -35.66 -35.91 15.58
N LYS A 637 -35.73 -35.82 16.91
CA LYS A 637 -35.98 -36.95 17.84
C LYS A 637 -35.01 -38.12 17.65
N GLY A 638 -33.78 -37.81 17.25
CA GLY A 638 -32.71 -38.78 17.04
C GLY A 638 -31.68 -38.82 18.16
N ASP A 639 -30.56 -39.48 17.89
CA ASP A 639 -29.37 -39.54 18.73
C ASP A 639 -28.15 -39.09 17.92
N ILE A 640 -27.15 -38.48 18.58
CA ILE A 640 -25.85 -38.13 18.00
C ILE A 640 -24.74 -38.62 18.92
N THR A 641 -23.79 -39.36 18.34
CA THR A 641 -22.54 -39.77 18.98
C THR A 641 -21.37 -39.23 18.17
N VAL A 642 -20.22 -39.04 18.83
CA VAL A 642 -19.01 -38.54 18.21
C VAL A 642 -17.82 -39.40 18.64
N THR A 643 -16.99 -39.74 17.68
CA THR A 643 -15.71 -40.41 17.87
C THR A 643 -14.62 -39.56 17.24
N SER A 644 -13.53 -39.33 17.96
CA SER A 644 -12.43 -38.52 17.45
C SER A 644 -11.12 -38.93 18.11
N THR A 645 -10.05 -38.95 17.32
CA THR A 645 -8.69 -39.20 17.80
C THR A 645 -7.78 -38.11 17.25
N PRO A 646 -6.88 -37.51 18.05
CA PRO A 646 -5.97 -36.49 17.56
C PRO A 646 -5.15 -36.99 16.35
N GLY A 647 -5.18 -36.23 15.26
CA GLY A 647 -4.48 -36.52 14.00
C GLY A 647 -5.14 -37.58 13.10
N ALA A 648 -6.30 -38.12 13.48
CA ALA A 648 -7.03 -39.12 12.67
C ALA A 648 -8.47 -38.68 12.30
N GLY A 649 -8.82 -37.42 12.55
CA GLY A 649 -10.12 -36.87 12.22
C GLY A 649 -11.22 -37.05 13.27
N THR A 650 -12.44 -36.74 12.86
CA THR A 650 -13.64 -36.79 13.69
C THR A 650 -14.76 -37.43 12.91
N CYS A 651 -15.51 -38.35 13.53
CA CYS A 651 -16.72 -38.89 12.96
C CYS A 651 -17.93 -38.73 13.89
N PHE A 652 -18.98 -38.13 13.35
CA PHE A 652 -20.29 -37.98 13.97
C PHE A 652 -21.23 -39.04 13.39
N GLU A 653 -21.86 -39.81 14.26
CA GLU A 653 -22.92 -40.75 13.89
C GLU A 653 -24.26 -40.23 14.41
N LEU A 654 -25.22 -40.06 13.51
CA LEU A 654 -26.57 -39.60 13.80
C LEU A 654 -27.54 -40.77 13.55
N ILE A 655 -28.31 -41.13 14.57
CA ILE A 655 -29.40 -42.11 14.46
C ILE A 655 -30.71 -41.33 14.44
N LEU A 656 -31.34 -41.25 13.28
CA LEU A 656 -32.54 -40.43 13.07
C LEU A 656 -33.74 -41.32 12.73
N PRO A 657 -34.95 -41.01 13.22
CA PRO A 657 -36.15 -41.73 12.80
C PRO A 657 -36.45 -41.46 11.33
N ARG A 658 -36.72 -42.52 10.56
CA ARG A 658 -37.11 -42.39 9.14
C ARG A 658 -38.46 -41.70 8.97
N HIS A 659 -39.32 -41.84 9.97
CA HIS A 659 -40.63 -41.18 10.06
C HIS A 659 -40.74 -40.46 11.39
N LEU A 660 -40.73 -39.13 11.38
CA LEU A 660 -40.90 -38.33 12.60
C LEU A 660 -42.30 -38.58 13.18
N ARG A 661 -42.43 -39.15 14.38
CA ARG A 661 -43.74 -39.24 15.08
C ARG A 661 -43.75 -38.21 16.20
N LEU A 662 -44.65 -37.24 16.12
CA LEU A 662 -44.97 -36.37 17.25
C LEU A 662 -45.87 -37.16 18.20
N GLN A 663 -45.56 -37.18 19.50
CA GLN A 663 -46.53 -37.57 20.50
C GLN A 663 -47.53 -36.43 20.64
N ASP A 664 -48.82 -36.75 20.55
CA ASP A 664 -49.96 -35.83 20.74
C ASP A 664 -49.93 -35.14 22.11
#